data_AF-A0A7C5HP35-F1
#
_entry.id   AF-A0A7C5HP35-F1
#
_cell.length_a   1.000
_cell.length_b   1.000
_cell.length_c   1.000
_cell.angle_alpha   90.00
_cell.angle_beta   90.00
_cell.angle_gamma   90.00
#
_symmetry.space_group_name_H-M   'P 1'
#
loop_
_entity.id
_entity.type
_entity.pdbx_description
1 polymer ?
#
loop_
_entity_poly.entity_id
_entity_poly.type
_entity_poly.pdbx_seq_one_letter_code
_entity_poly.pdbx_strand_id
1 'polypeptide(L)'
;MNIKDYKKSIETALKNFSHENNYQNALNLFEKLGYKSNIRIQYDEDSVSEFLDTYTEKETFRKDKALLNNWLHIPLLYQITQNELKITEQMEIFQVNEFNREEYLSYVFLVIELHEDHYTRGQLSTIIREINKNFKMPVMVLFIIKDKLTFAIINRRPNKIQKHKDVLEKVTLIKDIDIKNPHRAHIEILFDLSLEKLTDENKITNFLQLHNAWQKVLDTSELNKKFYRELANWYFRALRECRFPDEIKEKNFQEISIIRFISRILFVWFLKEKGLVPNEIFTRKFYEEELIKNDSQNSTYYKAVLQNLFFATLNCKISARNFLQKPKGFYNEQHTVYTKYRYQDYIKNPEKFLELFSKTPFLNGGLFECLDTEDENNKKVCVDCFSNYSKNREKLIFPDKLFFESSEENFQEVYNDKSKSNIQVKGLFDIFQGYKFTIDENTPIEQEIALDPELLGQVLENLLASYNKETRATARKSTGSYYTPREIVNYMVDESLIAYLSNYLKEHDETLKGMKDLDELLRLTFAYSEKHHPFDEKQVETIIDAVFNLKMLDPACGSGAFPMGFLLKMVYVLERIDPKNKIWQKKLLEKIPAEMKTYVEVNTDNFSRKLGLLWNCIYGIDIQPIAIQLTKLRFFISLIAEEEVNWDDEENFGILPLPNLETKFVAANSLISIERPKNPQSDWRLEELKKAEDKLKQNRLEYFNADTREKKTRLRKNDKILRQKLSNNLKELGYSDETTHKIAEWNPFNVNHSADWFDAEYMFMVTNGFDIVIGNPPYVSYYSRQAKVIKKSMLNYFQNNYDFLKNNKNKKSINTTMLFLEKAINIISDDSVLTYIIDIGFFEKVYKEIRIYLSDFNIFRIVTEISAFENVNSGQIIIF
;
A
#
# COMPACT_ATOMS: atom_id res chain seq x y z
N MET A 1 -28.55 -18.26 21.18
CA MET A 1 -28.50 -16.90 21.81
C MET A 1 -28.77 -15.88 20.69
N ASN A 2 -29.41 -14.72 20.92
CA ASN A 2 -29.49 -13.72 19.84
C ASN A 2 -28.06 -13.20 19.54
N ILE A 3 -27.71 -12.97 18.27
CA ILE A 3 -26.37 -12.54 17.81
C ILE A 3 -25.84 -11.36 18.63
N LYS A 4 -26.71 -10.39 18.95
CA LYS A 4 -26.33 -9.22 19.75
C LYS A 4 -25.87 -9.58 21.17
N ASP A 5 -26.58 -10.50 21.82
CA ASP A 5 -26.23 -10.95 23.16
C ASP A 5 -24.93 -11.75 23.12
N TYR A 6 -24.75 -12.59 22.09
CA TYR A 6 -23.53 -13.38 21.93
C TYR A 6 -22.29 -12.47 21.78
N LYS A 7 -22.34 -11.50 20.87
CA LYS A 7 -21.27 -10.50 20.72
C LYS A 7 -20.99 -9.74 22.02
N LYS A 8 -22.03 -9.37 22.77
CA LYS A 8 -21.89 -8.74 24.08
C LYS A 8 -21.20 -9.66 25.10
N SER A 9 -21.46 -10.97 25.04
CA SER A 9 -20.76 -11.93 25.92
C SER A 9 -19.26 -12.04 25.62
N ILE A 10 -18.86 -11.96 24.33
CA ILE A 10 -17.46 -11.91 23.91
C ILE A 10 -16.82 -10.60 24.41
N GLU A 11 -17.49 -9.47 24.22
CA GLU A 11 -17.03 -8.17 24.72
C GLU A 11 -16.80 -8.18 26.25
N THR A 12 -17.73 -8.75 27.02
CA THR A 12 -17.58 -8.91 28.46
C THR A 12 -16.39 -9.81 28.81
N ALA A 13 -16.20 -10.92 28.09
CA ALA A 13 -15.07 -11.82 28.32
C ALA A 13 -13.72 -11.14 28.07
N LEU A 14 -13.61 -10.30 27.04
CA LEU A 14 -12.43 -9.48 26.77
C LEU A 14 -12.18 -8.47 27.89
N LYS A 15 -13.23 -7.78 28.36
CA LYS A 15 -13.12 -6.80 29.47
C LYS A 15 -12.69 -7.43 30.78
N ASN A 16 -12.98 -8.71 31.02
CA ASN A 16 -12.59 -9.38 32.25
C ASN A 16 -11.07 -9.50 32.44
N PHE A 17 -10.28 -9.43 31.36
CA PHE A 17 -8.81 -9.38 31.45
C PHE A 17 -8.26 -8.17 32.22
N SER A 18 -9.10 -7.17 32.54
CA SER A 18 -8.70 -6.08 33.45
C SER A 18 -8.59 -6.51 34.93
N HIS A 19 -8.90 -7.77 35.27
CA HIS A 19 -8.87 -8.31 36.63
C HIS A 19 -7.73 -9.33 36.81
N GLU A 20 -7.32 -9.55 38.06
CA GLU A 20 -6.23 -10.46 38.43
C GLU A 20 -6.64 -11.95 38.29
N ASN A 21 -6.62 -12.49 37.07
CA ASN A 21 -6.45 -13.93 36.74
C ASN A 21 -6.45 -14.16 35.21
N ASN A 22 -5.34 -13.86 34.55
CA ASN A 22 -5.21 -13.97 33.08
C ASN A 22 -5.50 -15.38 32.53
N TYR A 23 -5.07 -16.42 33.25
CA TYR A 23 -5.33 -17.80 32.87
C TYR A 23 -6.84 -18.13 32.82
N GLN A 24 -7.56 -17.81 33.90
CA GLN A 24 -9.01 -18.07 33.97
C GLN A 24 -9.80 -17.20 32.98
N ASN A 25 -9.33 -15.98 32.74
CA ASN A 25 -9.91 -15.08 31.74
C ASN A 25 -9.73 -15.63 30.32
N ALA A 26 -8.56 -16.18 29.99
CA ALA A 26 -8.32 -16.83 28.71
C ALA A 26 -9.17 -18.08 28.51
N LEU A 27 -9.31 -18.93 29.53
CA LEU A 27 -10.23 -20.08 29.49
C LEU A 27 -11.66 -19.63 29.20
N ASN A 28 -12.17 -18.64 29.96
CA ASN A 28 -13.53 -18.13 29.79
C ASN A 28 -13.73 -17.52 28.39
N LEU A 29 -12.75 -16.77 27.85
CA LEU A 29 -12.84 -16.19 26.51
C LEU A 29 -13.04 -17.29 25.45
N PHE A 30 -12.16 -18.28 25.42
CA PHE A 30 -12.27 -19.32 24.41
C PHE A 30 -13.48 -20.24 24.62
N GLU A 31 -13.90 -20.48 25.87
CA GLU A 31 -15.16 -21.17 26.17
C GLU A 31 -16.37 -20.42 25.59
N LYS A 32 -16.39 -19.08 25.66
CA LYS A 32 -17.43 -18.28 24.97
C LYS A 32 -17.37 -18.44 23.46
N LEU A 33 -16.20 -18.62 22.88
CA LEU A 33 -16.05 -18.92 21.45
C LEU A 33 -16.42 -20.36 21.09
N GLY A 34 -16.74 -21.21 22.08
CA GLY A 34 -17.11 -22.61 21.92
C GLY A 34 -15.94 -23.59 22.04
N TYR A 35 -14.70 -23.10 22.15
CA TYR A 35 -13.51 -23.92 22.28
C TYR A 35 -13.32 -24.34 23.74
N LYS A 36 -13.55 -25.62 24.02
CA LYS A 36 -13.39 -26.22 25.35
C LYS A 36 -12.82 -27.63 25.21
N SER A 37 -12.02 -28.04 26.18
CA SER A 37 -11.52 -29.41 26.30
C SER A 37 -11.34 -29.75 27.77
N ASN A 38 -11.48 -31.05 28.08
CA ASN A 38 -11.19 -31.56 29.42
C ASN A 38 -9.68 -31.86 29.59
N ILE A 39 -8.92 -31.86 28.50
CA ILE A 39 -7.46 -32.08 28.50
C ILE A 39 -6.78 -30.74 28.77
N ARG A 40 -6.54 -30.46 30.06
CA ARG A 40 -5.81 -29.27 30.54
C ARG A 40 -4.38 -29.65 30.91
N ILE A 41 -3.43 -28.76 30.67
CA ILE A 41 -2.03 -28.93 31.11
C ILE A 41 -1.73 -27.78 32.06
N GLN A 42 -1.77 -28.05 33.36
CA GLN A 42 -1.54 -27.03 34.38
C GLN A 42 -0.06 -27.00 34.75
N TYR A 43 0.56 -25.83 34.67
CA TYR A 43 1.93 -25.59 35.10
C TYR A 43 1.95 -24.84 36.44
N ASP A 44 2.96 -25.10 37.27
CA ASP A 44 3.22 -24.37 38.52
C ASP A 44 3.86 -22.98 38.23
N GLU A 45 4.16 -22.21 39.28
CA GLU A 45 4.59 -20.79 39.22
C GLU A 45 5.78 -20.48 38.29
N ASP A 46 6.59 -21.48 37.90
CA ASP A 46 7.74 -21.37 36.99
C ASP A 46 7.45 -21.93 35.56
N SER A 47 6.26 -21.62 35.02
CA SER A 47 5.73 -22.15 33.75
C SER A 47 6.66 -22.04 32.53
N VAL A 48 7.56 -21.05 32.48
CA VAL A 48 8.47 -20.84 31.34
C VAL A 48 9.59 -21.87 31.32
N SER A 49 10.25 -22.14 32.45
CA SER A 49 11.32 -23.16 32.49
C SER A 49 10.74 -24.55 32.21
N GLU A 50 9.57 -24.85 32.77
CA GLU A 50 8.92 -26.14 32.56
C GLU A 50 8.49 -26.34 31.10
N PHE A 51 7.96 -25.29 30.45
CA PHE A 51 7.67 -25.32 29.01
C PHE A 51 8.92 -25.61 28.18
N LEU A 52 10.04 -24.94 28.49
CA LEU A 52 11.30 -25.14 27.77
C LEU A 52 11.82 -26.57 27.94
N ASP A 53 11.85 -27.08 29.18
CA ASP A 53 12.33 -28.43 29.47
C ASP A 53 11.44 -29.52 28.84
N THR A 54 10.14 -29.27 28.75
CA THR A 54 9.16 -30.25 28.25
C THR A 54 9.06 -30.27 26.72
N TYR A 55 9.05 -29.10 26.08
CA TYR A 55 8.72 -28.99 24.65
C TYR A 55 9.84 -28.48 23.76
N THR A 56 10.91 -27.89 24.30
CA THR A 56 11.96 -27.33 23.44
C THR A 56 13.18 -28.23 23.40
N GLU A 57 13.56 -28.69 22.21
CA GLU A 57 14.87 -29.31 22.02
C GLU A 57 15.93 -28.19 21.97
N LYS A 58 17.05 -28.37 22.70
CA LYS A 58 18.08 -27.33 22.85
C LYS A 58 18.67 -26.83 21.52
N GLU A 59 18.61 -27.62 20.45
CA GLU A 59 19.14 -27.25 19.13
C GLU A 59 18.10 -26.55 18.22
N THR A 60 16.80 -26.67 18.50
CA THR A 60 15.73 -26.17 17.62
C THR A 60 15.13 -24.85 18.10
N PHE A 61 15.06 -24.63 19.41
CA PHE A 61 14.46 -23.42 19.99
C PHE A 61 15.49 -22.32 20.24
N ARG A 62 15.29 -21.18 19.58
CA ARG A 62 16.20 -20.03 19.67
C ARG A 62 15.68 -18.96 20.60
N LYS A 63 16.32 -18.86 21.77
CA LYS A 63 15.91 -18.00 22.88
C LYS A 63 15.95 -16.51 22.53
N ASP A 64 16.96 -16.10 21.76
CA ASP A 64 17.14 -14.74 21.27
C ASP A 64 15.99 -14.34 20.31
N LYS A 65 15.66 -15.19 19.35
CA LYS A 65 14.57 -14.94 18.39
C LYS A 65 13.18 -15.03 19.01
N ALA A 66 13.00 -15.94 19.96
CA ALA A 66 11.77 -16.04 20.72
C ALA A 66 11.58 -14.88 21.72
N LEU A 67 12.54 -13.96 21.84
CA LEU A 67 12.54 -12.88 22.84
C LEU A 67 12.24 -13.43 24.25
N LEU A 68 12.85 -14.57 24.58
CA LEU A 68 12.51 -15.35 25.76
C LEU A 68 12.64 -14.55 27.06
N ASN A 69 13.61 -13.62 27.11
CA ASN A 69 13.84 -12.73 28.26
C ASN A 69 12.62 -11.85 28.58
N ASN A 70 11.68 -11.72 27.64
CA ASN A 70 10.50 -10.89 27.82
C ASN A 70 9.25 -11.71 28.18
N TRP A 71 9.35 -13.03 28.32
CA TRP A 71 8.22 -13.89 28.69
C TRP A 71 8.06 -13.88 30.21
N LEU A 72 6.86 -13.51 30.67
CA LEU A 72 6.50 -13.54 32.09
C LEU A 72 5.90 -14.91 32.46
N HIS A 73 4.89 -15.34 31.71
CA HIS A 73 4.18 -16.60 31.95
C HIS A 73 3.75 -17.24 30.61
N ILE A 74 3.70 -18.59 30.57
CA ILE A 74 3.22 -19.35 29.40
C ILE A 74 2.21 -20.45 29.78
N PRO A 75 1.02 -20.11 30.28
CA PRO A 75 0.06 -21.14 30.62
C PRO A 75 -0.48 -21.82 29.37
N LEU A 76 -0.49 -23.16 29.40
CA LEU A 76 -1.11 -23.99 28.37
C LEU A 76 -2.56 -24.25 28.74
N LEU A 77 -3.49 -23.82 27.89
CA LEU A 77 -4.91 -23.89 28.22
C LEU A 77 -5.43 -25.31 28.06
N TYR A 78 -5.36 -25.83 26.84
CA TYR A 78 -5.82 -27.17 26.50
C TYR A 78 -5.40 -27.58 25.07
N GLN A 79 -5.59 -28.88 24.78
CA GLN A 79 -5.48 -29.44 23.43
C GLN A 79 -6.88 -29.91 22.96
N ILE A 80 -7.38 -29.34 21.87
CA ILE A 80 -8.65 -29.78 21.26
C ILE A 80 -8.37 -30.85 20.21
N THR A 81 -8.94 -32.04 20.37
CA THR A 81 -8.79 -33.14 19.40
C THR A 81 -10.03 -33.31 18.52
N GLN A 82 -9.90 -34.02 17.39
CA GLN A 82 -11.02 -34.31 16.49
C GLN A 82 -12.19 -35.05 17.17
N ASN A 83 -11.90 -35.88 18.18
CA ASN A 83 -12.94 -36.60 18.94
C ASN A 83 -13.78 -35.65 19.82
N GLU A 84 -13.20 -34.55 20.30
CA GLU A 84 -13.91 -33.53 21.09
C GLU A 84 -14.74 -32.56 20.22
N LEU A 85 -14.43 -32.47 18.90
CA LEU A 85 -15.23 -31.69 17.95
C LEU A 85 -16.55 -32.38 17.55
N LYS A 86 -16.67 -33.69 17.79
CA LYS A 86 -17.95 -34.38 17.71
C LYS A 86 -18.72 -34.05 18.99
N ILE A 87 -19.56 -33.02 18.90
CA ILE A 87 -20.56 -32.71 19.93
C ILE A 87 -21.28 -34.04 20.24
N THR A 88 -21.26 -34.44 21.52
CA THR A 88 -21.75 -35.71 22.13
C THR A 88 -20.87 -36.95 21.96
N GLU A 89 -19.79 -37.06 22.74
CA GLU A 89 -19.57 -38.08 23.81
C GLU A 89 -18.09 -38.10 24.24
N GLN A 90 -17.85 -38.18 25.56
CA GLN A 90 -16.52 -38.30 26.16
C GLN A 90 -15.99 -39.72 25.96
N MET A 91 -14.75 -39.87 25.46
CA MET A 91 -13.90 -41.03 25.78
C MET A 91 -12.41 -40.65 25.77
N GLU A 92 -11.69 -41.20 26.76
CA GLU A 92 -10.26 -41.04 27.07
C GLU A 92 -9.34 -41.51 25.94
N ILE A 93 -8.20 -40.83 25.71
CA ILE A 93 -7.06 -41.42 24.96
C ILE A 93 -5.72 -40.97 25.55
N PHE A 94 -5.00 -41.91 26.17
CA PHE A 94 -3.54 -41.97 26.19
C PHE A 94 -3.13 -43.43 25.89
N GLN A 95 -2.57 -43.65 24.69
CA GLN A 95 -1.61 -44.72 24.30
C GLN A 95 -1.72 -44.92 22.77
N VAL A 96 -0.67 -44.60 22.00
CA VAL A 96 -0.16 -45.36 20.81
C VAL A 96 1.15 -44.68 20.32
N ASN A 97 2.08 -45.51 19.85
CA ASN A 97 3.51 -45.24 19.61
C ASN A 97 3.92 -44.97 18.14
N GLU A 98 3.01 -44.75 17.18
CA GLU A 98 3.39 -44.49 15.77
C GLU A 98 2.54 -43.43 15.07
N PHE A 99 3.16 -42.68 14.16
CA PHE A 99 2.57 -41.52 13.47
C PHE A 99 1.79 -41.94 12.22
N ASN A 100 0.46 -41.80 12.23
CA ASN A 100 -0.41 -41.99 11.07
C ASN A 100 -1.17 -40.70 10.70
N ARG A 101 -1.37 -40.48 9.39
CA ARG A 101 -1.77 -39.21 8.78
C ARG A 101 -3.22 -38.79 9.04
N GLU A 102 -4.05 -39.69 9.56
CA GLU A 102 -5.48 -39.46 9.83
C GLU A 102 -5.80 -39.29 11.33
N GLU A 103 -4.83 -39.40 12.25
CA GLU A 103 -5.12 -39.58 13.68
C GLU A 103 -4.72 -38.43 14.63
N TYR A 104 -4.11 -37.33 14.15
CA TYR A 104 -3.76 -36.18 15.01
C TYR A 104 -4.02 -34.82 14.37
N LEU A 105 -5.30 -34.52 14.13
CA LEU A 105 -5.78 -33.17 13.85
C LEU A 105 -6.25 -32.51 15.16
N SER A 106 -5.32 -31.90 15.89
CA SER A 106 -5.59 -31.18 17.13
C SER A 106 -5.04 -29.76 17.10
N TYR A 107 -5.65 -28.87 17.90
CA TYR A 107 -5.13 -27.52 18.17
C TYR A 107 -4.66 -27.42 19.60
N VAL A 108 -3.49 -26.84 19.80
CA VAL A 108 -2.99 -26.48 21.13
C VAL A 108 -3.22 -24.98 21.32
N PHE A 109 -3.80 -24.59 22.45
CA PHE A 109 -3.99 -23.19 22.82
C PHE A 109 -3.01 -22.83 23.94
N LEU A 110 -2.14 -21.86 23.67
CA LEU A 110 -1.20 -21.27 24.61
C LEU A 110 -1.58 -19.82 24.89
N VAL A 111 -1.27 -19.36 26.09
CA VAL A 111 -1.24 -17.94 26.44
C VAL A 111 0.20 -17.58 26.73
N ILE A 112 0.64 -16.39 26.30
CA ILE A 112 1.96 -15.86 26.67
C ILE A 112 1.77 -14.45 27.18
N GLU A 113 2.22 -14.22 28.41
CA GLU A 113 2.31 -12.88 29.00
C GLU A 113 3.67 -12.30 28.69
N LEU A 114 3.69 -11.11 28.10
CA LEU A 114 4.90 -10.44 27.68
C LEU A 114 5.14 -9.17 28.50
N HIS A 115 6.41 -8.92 28.84
CA HIS A 115 6.83 -7.82 29.71
C HIS A 115 6.76 -6.44 29.05
N GLU A 116 7.17 -6.31 27.78
CA GLU A 116 7.24 -4.99 27.14
C GLU A 116 5.85 -4.43 26.83
N ASP A 117 5.74 -3.10 26.80
CA ASP A 117 4.48 -2.41 26.51
C ASP A 117 4.02 -2.55 25.05
N HIS A 118 4.95 -2.84 24.13
CA HIS A 118 4.67 -2.90 22.70
C HIS A 118 5.52 -3.98 22.00
N TYR A 119 4.88 -4.70 21.08
CA TYR A 119 5.52 -5.64 20.17
C TYR A 119 5.06 -5.40 18.73
N THR A 120 6.02 -5.45 17.81
CA THR A 120 5.74 -5.36 16.38
C THR A 120 5.13 -6.66 15.86
N ARG A 121 4.46 -6.58 14.70
CA ARG A 121 3.92 -7.75 14.01
C ARG A 121 4.98 -8.83 13.75
N GLY A 122 6.19 -8.42 13.36
CA GLY A 122 7.30 -9.33 13.08
C GLY A 122 7.84 -10.03 14.32
N GLN A 123 7.90 -9.34 15.46
CA GLN A 123 8.32 -9.94 16.74
C GLN A 123 7.33 -11.05 17.17
N LEU A 124 6.03 -10.76 17.19
CA LEU A 124 5.01 -11.74 17.55
C LEU A 124 4.98 -12.93 16.58
N SER A 125 5.13 -12.66 15.28
CA SER A 125 5.22 -13.69 14.24
C SER A 125 6.47 -14.57 14.39
N THR A 126 7.58 -14.00 14.86
CA THR A 126 8.80 -14.77 15.15
C THR A 126 8.58 -15.68 16.37
N ILE A 127 7.97 -15.16 17.45
CA ILE A 127 7.67 -15.94 18.66
C ILE A 127 6.81 -17.17 18.34
N ILE A 128 5.66 -16.98 17.65
CA ILE A 128 4.76 -18.09 17.32
C ILE A 128 5.43 -19.13 16.39
N ARG A 129 6.32 -18.69 15.49
CA ARG A 129 7.11 -19.60 14.64
C ARG A 129 8.08 -20.43 15.44
N GLU A 130 8.85 -19.83 16.36
CA GLU A 130 9.79 -20.56 17.22
C GLU A 130 9.06 -21.59 18.10
N ILE A 131 7.90 -21.23 18.64
CA ILE A 131 7.04 -22.18 19.37
C ILE A 131 6.62 -23.32 18.45
N ASN A 132 6.01 -23.01 17.31
CA ASN A 132 5.43 -24.03 16.44
C ASN A 132 6.46 -25.00 15.84
N LYS A 133 7.73 -24.63 15.66
CA LYS A 133 8.77 -25.57 15.22
C LYS A 133 8.93 -26.78 16.14
N ASN A 134 8.58 -26.61 17.41
CA ASN A 134 8.76 -27.63 18.44
C ASN A 134 7.49 -28.49 18.66
N PHE A 135 6.40 -28.18 17.95
CA PHE A 135 5.14 -28.93 18.05
C PHE A 135 4.83 -29.64 16.74
N LYS A 136 4.28 -30.85 16.80
CA LYS A 136 3.80 -31.61 15.63
C LYS A 136 2.41 -31.18 15.15
N MET A 137 1.70 -30.40 15.96
CA MET A 137 0.36 -29.86 15.70
C MET A 137 0.38 -28.33 15.75
N PRO A 138 -0.55 -27.63 15.08
CA PRO A 138 -0.64 -26.18 15.13
C PRO A 138 -0.90 -25.69 16.56
N VAL A 139 -0.07 -24.72 16.98
CA VAL A 139 -0.21 -24.03 18.25
C VAL A 139 -0.71 -22.62 18.00
N MET A 140 -1.84 -22.31 18.61
CA MET A 140 -2.46 -20.99 18.63
C MET A 140 -2.03 -20.28 19.90
N VAL A 141 -1.65 -19.01 19.78
CA VAL A 141 -1.10 -18.25 20.90
C VAL A 141 -1.95 -17.01 21.15
N LEU A 142 -2.43 -16.84 22.37
CA LEU A 142 -2.98 -15.57 22.86
C LEU A 142 -1.89 -14.81 23.62
N PHE A 143 -1.35 -13.76 23.02
CA PHE A 143 -0.43 -12.86 23.69
C PHE A 143 -1.19 -11.87 24.56
N ILE A 144 -0.75 -11.71 25.80
CA ILE A 144 -1.22 -10.67 26.73
C ILE A 144 -0.09 -9.67 26.89
N ILE A 145 -0.34 -8.44 26.45
CA ILE A 145 0.63 -7.34 26.41
C ILE A 145 -0.03 -6.15 27.09
N LYS A 146 0.26 -5.94 28.38
CA LYS A 146 -0.35 -4.86 29.19
C LYS A 146 -1.89 -4.89 29.10
N ASP A 147 -2.49 -3.84 28.52
CA ASP A 147 -3.95 -3.68 28.35
C ASP A 147 -4.46 -4.23 27.00
N LYS A 148 -3.66 -5.06 26.31
CA LYS A 148 -3.96 -5.55 24.96
C LYS A 148 -3.82 -7.07 24.86
N LEU A 149 -4.67 -7.66 24.03
CA LEU A 149 -4.60 -9.06 23.64
C LEU A 149 -4.26 -9.17 22.16
N THR A 150 -3.38 -10.09 21.78
CA THR A 150 -3.15 -10.44 20.37
C THR A 150 -3.32 -11.92 20.16
N PHE A 151 -4.26 -12.32 19.30
CA PHE A 151 -4.46 -13.72 18.95
C PHE A 151 -3.67 -14.06 17.68
N ALA A 152 -2.77 -15.04 17.78
CA ALA A 152 -1.85 -15.43 16.74
C ALA A 152 -2.07 -16.88 16.31
N ILE A 153 -2.16 -17.07 15.01
CA ILE A 153 -2.49 -18.33 14.35
C ILE A 153 -1.44 -18.59 13.28
N ILE A 154 -0.90 -19.81 13.22
CA ILE A 154 0.00 -20.20 12.14
C ILE A 154 -0.61 -21.33 11.32
N ASN A 155 -0.62 -21.12 10.00
CA ASN A 155 -1.03 -22.16 9.07
C ASN A 155 0.11 -23.14 8.83
N ARG A 156 -0.24 -24.41 8.63
CA ARG A 156 0.70 -25.48 8.34
C ARG A 156 0.23 -26.22 7.11
N ARG A 157 1.18 -26.63 6.27
CA ARG A 157 0.91 -27.59 5.20
C ARG A 157 1.95 -28.70 5.18
N PRO A 158 1.64 -29.86 4.58
CA PRO A 158 2.65 -30.88 4.31
C PRO A 158 3.78 -30.32 3.43
N ASN A 159 5.01 -30.73 3.71
CA ASN A 159 6.13 -30.47 2.83
C ASN A 159 5.92 -31.23 1.50
N LYS A 160 6.10 -30.51 0.38
CA LYS A 160 5.85 -31.05 -0.98
C LYS A 160 6.85 -32.15 -1.36
N ILE A 161 8.01 -32.21 -0.72
CA ILE A 161 9.08 -33.16 -0.99
C ILE A 161 9.11 -34.24 0.11
N GLN A 162 9.13 -33.82 1.38
CA GLN A 162 9.24 -34.72 2.53
C GLN A 162 7.88 -34.92 3.19
N LYS A 163 7.11 -35.92 2.77
CA LYS A 163 5.72 -36.14 3.26
C LYS A 163 5.55 -36.28 4.78
N HIS A 164 6.64 -36.56 5.51
CA HIS A 164 6.70 -36.69 6.97
C HIS A 164 7.07 -35.38 7.70
N LYS A 165 7.35 -34.29 6.97
CA LYS A 165 7.56 -32.95 7.51
C LYS A 165 6.43 -32.02 7.11
N ASP A 166 6.16 -31.03 7.94
CA ASP A 166 5.32 -29.90 7.63
C ASP A 166 6.16 -28.65 7.31
N VAL A 167 5.49 -27.65 6.76
CA VAL A 167 6.03 -26.32 6.50
C VAL A 167 5.12 -25.34 7.20
N LEU A 168 5.71 -24.52 8.07
CA LEU A 168 5.03 -23.38 8.67
C LEU A 168 4.81 -22.31 7.60
N GLU A 169 3.55 -21.94 7.36
CA GLU A 169 3.18 -20.96 6.34
C GLU A 169 3.01 -19.57 6.96
N LYS A 170 2.00 -18.83 6.51
CA LYS A 170 1.70 -17.47 6.93
C LYS A 170 1.21 -17.45 8.39
N VAL A 171 1.73 -16.51 9.17
CA VAL A 171 1.20 -16.17 10.49
C VAL A 171 0.08 -15.15 10.29
N THR A 172 -1.05 -15.39 10.94
CA THR A 172 -2.21 -14.49 10.96
C THR A 172 -2.44 -13.98 12.36
N LEU A 173 -2.61 -12.67 12.51
CA LEU A 173 -2.81 -12.01 13.78
C LEU A 173 -4.16 -11.27 13.83
N ILE A 174 -4.84 -11.37 14.95
CA ILE A 174 -5.82 -10.38 15.42
C ILE A 174 -5.10 -9.58 16.49
N LYS A 175 -4.47 -8.47 16.07
CA LYS A 175 -3.50 -7.74 16.88
C LYS A 175 -4.15 -6.62 17.70
N ASP A 176 -3.60 -6.37 18.88
CA ASP A 176 -3.89 -5.21 19.73
C ASP A 176 -5.38 -5.03 20.07
N ILE A 177 -6.04 -6.10 20.51
CA ILE A 177 -7.40 -6.05 21.06
C ILE A 177 -7.34 -5.34 22.43
N ASP A 178 -7.79 -4.10 22.48
CA ASP A 178 -7.92 -3.32 23.72
C ASP A 178 -8.93 -3.98 24.67
N ILE A 179 -8.51 -4.30 25.89
CA ILE A 179 -9.36 -4.98 26.87
C ILE A 179 -10.38 -4.03 27.51
N LYS A 180 -10.10 -2.73 27.60
CA LYS A 180 -10.99 -1.72 28.21
C LYS A 180 -12.08 -1.32 27.23
N ASN A 181 -11.70 -1.06 25.99
CA ASN A 181 -12.58 -0.64 24.90
C ASN A 181 -12.36 -1.50 23.64
N PRO A 182 -12.79 -2.77 23.65
CA PRO A 182 -12.60 -3.65 22.50
C PRO A 182 -13.20 -3.07 21.22
N HIS A 183 -12.41 -3.02 20.15
CA HIS A 183 -12.88 -2.53 18.87
C HIS A 183 -14.00 -3.42 18.33
N ARG A 184 -15.06 -2.82 17.77
CA ARG A 184 -16.21 -3.55 17.21
C ARG A 184 -15.78 -4.63 16.21
N ALA A 185 -14.84 -4.31 15.32
CA ALA A 185 -14.33 -5.26 14.34
C ALA A 185 -13.68 -6.50 14.98
N HIS A 186 -12.95 -6.36 16.10
CA HIS A 186 -12.36 -7.50 16.80
C HIS A 186 -13.45 -8.41 17.37
N ILE A 187 -14.51 -7.84 17.94
CA ILE A 187 -15.66 -8.60 18.44
C ILE A 187 -16.35 -9.35 17.30
N GLU A 188 -16.52 -8.71 16.12
CA GLU A 188 -17.09 -9.35 14.93
C GLU A 188 -16.20 -10.50 14.43
N ILE A 189 -14.88 -10.31 14.32
CA ILE A 189 -13.95 -11.37 13.89
C ILE A 189 -13.97 -12.54 14.87
N LEU A 190 -13.92 -12.28 16.18
CA LEU A 190 -13.99 -13.33 17.19
C LEU A 190 -15.35 -14.06 17.17
N PHE A 191 -16.45 -13.34 16.95
CA PHE A 191 -17.76 -13.95 16.77
C PHE A 191 -17.81 -14.83 15.52
N ASP A 192 -17.26 -14.37 14.40
CA ASP A 192 -17.19 -15.14 13.15
C ASP A 192 -16.29 -16.38 13.30
N LEU A 193 -15.30 -16.33 14.20
CA LEU A 193 -14.46 -17.47 14.60
C LEU A 193 -15.10 -18.40 15.64
N SER A 194 -16.26 -18.07 16.20
CA SER A 194 -16.90 -18.95 17.18
C SER A 194 -17.41 -20.24 16.53
N LEU A 195 -17.35 -21.36 17.27
CA LEU A 195 -17.79 -22.66 16.74
C LEU A 195 -19.26 -22.63 16.31
N GLU A 196 -20.14 -22.03 17.10
CA GLU A 196 -21.58 -21.91 16.79
C GLU A 196 -21.78 -21.24 15.42
N LYS A 197 -21.11 -20.11 15.19
CA LYS A 197 -21.21 -19.37 13.92
C LYS A 197 -20.64 -20.16 12.73
N LEU A 198 -19.49 -20.81 12.94
CA LEU A 198 -18.84 -21.62 11.91
C LEU A 198 -19.68 -22.84 11.52
N THR A 199 -20.35 -23.48 12.49
CA THR A 199 -21.25 -24.63 12.26
C THR A 199 -22.58 -24.25 11.62
N ASP A 200 -23.09 -23.04 11.88
CA ASP A 200 -24.31 -22.55 11.24
C ASP A 200 -24.10 -22.29 9.74
N GLU A 201 -22.92 -21.76 9.37
CA GLU A 201 -22.60 -21.43 7.98
C GLU A 201 -22.01 -22.61 7.19
N ASN A 202 -21.38 -23.56 7.87
CA ASN A 202 -20.71 -24.70 7.26
C ASN A 202 -21.09 -26.01 7.97
N LYS A 203 -21.34 -27.08 7.20
CA LYS A 203 -21.47 -28.43 7.78
C LYS A 203 -20.10 -28.93 8.22
N ILE A 204 -19.64 -28.52 9.40
CA ILE A 204 -18.36 -28.93 9.99
C ILE A 204 -18.56 -30.25 10.72
N THR A 205 -18.03 -31.33 10.15
CA THR A 205 -18.07 -32.69 10.72
C THR A 205 -16.68 -33.25 11.02
N ASN A 206 -15.61 -32.55 10.61
CA ASN A 206 -14.23 -32.92 10.88
C ASN A 206 -13.32 -31.68 11.01
N PHE A 207 -12.12 -31.90 11.52
CA PHE A 207 -11.15 -30.82 11.79
C PHE A 207 -10.66 -30.13 10.51
N LEU A 208 -10.52 -30.85 9.40
CA LEU A 208 -10.12 -30.22 8.12
C LEU A 208 -11.16 -29.19 7.67
N GLN A 209 -12.45 -29.48 7.82
CA GLN A 209 -13.52 -28.53 7.54
C GLN A 209 -13.52 -27.35 8.52
N LEU A 210 -13.24 -27.60 9.80
CA LEU A 210 -13.08 -26.52 10.78
C LEU A 210 -11.90 -25.60 10.42
N HIS A 211 -10.76 -26.18 10.07
CA HIS A 211 -9.57 -25.45 9.64
C HIS A 211 -9.84 -24.61 8.39
N ASN A 212 -10.50 -25.17 7.37
CA ASN A 212 -10.86 -24.43 6.16
C ASN A 212 -11.85 -23.29 6.45
N ALA A 213 -12.82 -23.51 7.36
CA ALA A 213 -13.76 -22.47 7.76
C ALA A 213 -13.05 -21.33 8.52
N TRP A 214 -12.11 -21.67 9.41
CA TRP A 214 -11.21 -20.69 10.03
C TRP A 214 -10.43 -19.90 9.00
N GLN A 215 -9.72 -20.57 8.09
CA GLN A 215 -8.92 -19.92 7.06
C GLN A 215 -9.73 -18.92 6.26
N LYS A 216 -11.00 -19.24 5.95
CA LYS A 216 -11.90 -18.34 5.25
C LYS A 216 -12.27 -17.10 6.06
N VAL A 217 -12.53 -17.23 7.36
CA VAL A 217 -12.81 -16.07 8.25
C VAL A 217 -11.58 -15.21 8.44
N LEU A 218 -10.40 -15.84 8.46
CA LEU A 218 -9.10 -15.20 8.62
C LEU A 218 -8.52 -14.65 7.28
N ASP A 219 -9.28 -14.74 6.18
CA ASP A 219 -8.86 -14.26 4.86
C ASP A 219 -9.09 -12.75 4.70
N THR A 220 -7.97 -12.02 4.64
CA THR A 220 -7.95 -10.57 4.42
C THR A 220 -8.56 -10.16 3.08
N SER A 221 -8.53 -11.03 2.06
CA SER A 221 -9.13 -10.77 0.76
C SER A 221 -10.66 -10.70 0.84
N GLU A 222 -11.28 -11.55 1.65
CA GLU A 222 -12.74 -11.53 1.87
C GLU A 222 -13.17 -10.29 2.68
N LEU A 223 -12.37 -9.90 3.68
CA LEU A 223 -12.56 -8.65 4.43
C LEU A 223 -12.52 -7.43 3.48
N ASN A 224 -11.51 -7.35 2.61
CA ASN A 224 -11.33 -6.29 1.63
C ASN A 224 -12.51 -6.22 0.64
N LYS A 225 -12.99 -7.37 0.13
CA LYS A 225 -14.16 -7.44 -0.76
C LYS A 225 -15.43 -6.91 -0.08
N LYS A 226 -15.64 -7.26 1.20
CA LYS A 226 -16.80 -6.80 1.98
C LYS A 226 -16.75 -5.28 2.19
N PHE A 227 -15.59 -4.76 2.62
CA PHE A 227 -15.37 -3.32 2.80
C PHE A 227 -15.60 -2.55 1.50
N TYR A 228 -14.98 -3.01 0.40
CA TYR A 228 -15.16 -2.43 -0.93
C TYR A 228 -16.63 -2.31 -1.30
N ARG A 229 -17.41 -3.38 -1.09
CA ARG A 229 -18.84 -3.38 -1.46
C ARG A 229 -19.61 -2.32 -0.68
N GLU A 230 -19.38 -2.21 0.63
CA GLU A 230 -20.02 -1.19 1.46
C GLU A 230 -19.60 0.23 1.03
N LEU A 231 -18.31 0.46 0.77
CA LEU A 231 -17.82 1.76 0.31
C LEU A 231 -18.32 2.11 -1.10
N ALA A 232 -18.43 1.14 -2.01
CA ALA A 232 -18.97 1.36 -3.35
C ALA A 232 -20.45 1.76 -3.30
N ASN A 233 -21.25 1.09 -2.47
CA ASN A 233 -22.63 1.51 -2.22
C ASN A 233 -22.70 2.95 -1.69
N TRP A 234 -21.83 3.29 -0.74
CA TRP A 234 -21.72 4.65 -0.21
C TRP A 234 -21.32 5.65 -1.31
N TYR A 235 -20.36 5.31 -2.17
CA TYR A 235 -19.93 6.13 -3.30
C TYR A 235 -21.06 6.42 -4.28
N PHE A 236 -21.87 5.42 -4.65
CA PHE A 236 -23.01 5.62 -5.55
C PHE A 236 -24.09 6.50 -4.95
N ARG A 237 -24.33 6.40 -3.63
CA ARG A 237 -25.19 7.34 -2.91
C ARG A 237 -24.61 8.75 -2.95
N ALA A 238 -23.33 8.91 -2.63
CA ALA A 238 -22.65 10.20 -2.64
C ALA A 238 -22.65 10.88 -4.02
N LEU A 239 -22.55 10.12 -5.13
CA LEU A 239 -22.65 10.67 -6.49
C LEU A 239 -24.00 11.35 -6.78
N ARG A 240 -25.07 10.85 -6.18
CA ARG A 240 -26.43 11.40 -6.34
C ARG A 240 -26.65 12.63 -5.46
N GLU A 241 -26.08 12.62 -4.26
CA GLU A 241 -26.36 13.60 -3.20
C GLU A 241 -25.35 14.76 -3.12
N CYS A 242 -24.10 14.54 -3.53
CA CYS A 242 -23.07 15.59 -3.54
C CYS A 242 -23.07 16.39 -4.85
N ARG A 243 -22.59 17.64 -4.76
CA ARG A 243 -22.27 18.51 -5.89
C ARG A 243 -21.00 19.30 -5.59
N PHE A 244 -19.97 19.11 -6.43
CA PHE A 244 -18.80 19.96 -6.49
C PHE A 244 -19.04 21.12 -7.49
N PRO A 245 -18.23 22.19 -7.46
CA PRO A 245 -18.46 23.35 -8.32
C PRO A 245 -18.33 23.02 -9.82
N ASP A 246 -19.34 23.38 -10.62
CA ASP A 246 -19.39 23.12 -12.08
C ASP A 246 -18.48 24.06 -12.91
N GLU A 247 -17.47 24.68 -12.31
CA GLU A 247 -16.57 25.62 -13.01
C GLU A 247 -15.61 24.89 -13.96
N ILE A 248 -15.45 23.57 -13.79
CA ILE A 248 -14.57 22.71 -14.57
C ILE A 248 -15.40 21.86 -15.53
N LYS A 249 -15.18 22.06 -16.84
CA LYS A 249 -15.91 21.36 -17.91
C LYS A 249 -15.39 19.93 -18.18
N GLU A 250 -14.68 19.33 -17.23
CA GLU A 250 -14.14 17.99 -17.40
C GLU A 250 -15.24 16.92 -17.29
N LYS A 251 -15.18 15.96 -18.22
CA LYS A 251 -16.04 14.79 -18.18
C LYS A 251 -15.70 13.99 -16.92
N ASN A 252 -16.71 13.70 -16.10
CA ASN A 252 -16.61 12.95 -14.84
C ASN A 252 -15.92 13.70 -13.68
N PHE A 253 -15.93 15.04 -13.68
CA PHE A 253 -15.33 15.86 -12.62
C PHE A 253 -15.88 15.52 -11.21
N GLN A 254 -17.18 15.25 -11.11
CA GLN A 254 -17.85 14.87 -9.86
C GLN A 254 -17.31 13.54 -9.32
N GLU A 255 -17.23 12.52 -10.17
CA GLU A 255 -16.70 11.20 -9.87
C GLU A 255 -15.26 11.29 -9.35
N ILE A 256 -14.40 12.02 -10.07
CA ILE A 256 -12.99 12.23 -9.70
C ILE A 256 -12.89 12.97 -8.36
N SER A 257 -13.75 13.96 -8.12
CA SER A 257 -13.74 14.73 -6.87
C SER A 257 -14.18 13.89 -5.66
N ILE A 258 -15.18 13.01 -5.80
CA ILE A 258 -15.56 12.08 -4.73
C ILE A 258 -14.47 11.03 -4.49
N ILE A 259 -13.83 10.51 -5.54
CA ILE A 259 -12.72 9.56 -5.41
C ILE A 259 -11.52 10.21 -4.71
N ARG A 260 -11.20 11.47 -5.04
CA ARG A 260 -10.18 12.27 -4.34
C ARG A 260 -10.54 12.46 -2.86
N PHE A 261 -11.81 12.73 -2.57
CA PHE A 261 -12.31 12.79 -1.19
C PHE A 261 -12.11 11.45 -0.45
N ILE A 262 -12.55 10.33 -1.04
CA ILE A 262 -12.41 8.99 -0.46
C ILE A 262 -10.92 8.68 -0.19
N SER A 263 -10.03 9.04 -1.13
CA SER A 263 -8.58 8.86 -0.98
C SER A 263 -8.03 9.64 0.22
N ARG A 264 -8.43 10.92 0.37
CA ARG A 264 -8.05 11.78 1.50
C ARG A 264 -8.54 11.25 2.84
N ILE A 265 -9.81 10.87 2.93
CA ILE A 265 -10.40 10.42 4.20
C ILE A 265 -9.92 9.03 4.61
N LEU A 266 -9.65 8.12 3.67
CA LEU A 266 -9.03 6.83 3.97
C LEU A 266 -7.62 7.03 4.52
N PHE A 267 -6.80 7.90 3.90
CA PHE A 267 -5.47 8.22 4.42
C PHE A 267 -5.55 8.78 5.84
N VAL A 268 -6.46 9.74 6.07
CA VAL A 268 -6.71 10.29 7.42
C VAL A 268 -7.14 9.22 8.41
N TRP A 269 -7.89 8.21 7.98
CA TRP A 269 -8.27 7.11 8.84
C TRP A 269 -7.08 6.25 9.27
N PHE A 270 -6.12 5.99 8.38
CA PHE A 270 -4.85 5.35 8.76
C PHE A 270 -4.03 6.19 9.76
N LEU A 271 -3.99 7.52 9.57
CA LEU A 271 -3.36 8.41 10.55
C LEU A 271 -4.06 8.38 11.91
N LYS A 272 -5.40 8.31 11.91
CA LYS A 272 -6.20 8.15 13.12
C LYS A 272 -5.88 6.83 13.82
N GLU A 273 -5.64 5.73 13.10
CA GLU A 273 -5.22 4.47 13.72
C GLU A 273 -3.80 4.53 14.32
N LYS A 274 -2.89 5.30 13.72
CA LYS A 274 -1.58 5.62 14.32
C LYS A 274 -1.70 6.52 15.54
N GLY A 275 -2.85 7.15 15.78
CA GLY A 275 -3.08 8.11 16.87
C GLY A 275 -2.66 9.55 16.53
N LEU A 276 -2.35 9.83 15.26
CA LEU A 276 -1.94 11.15 14.78
C LEU A 276 -3.12 12.08 14.50
N VAL A 277 -4.35 11.55 14.44
CA VAL A 277 -5.57 12.36 14.26
C VAL A 277 -6.55 12.02 15.38
N PRO A 278 -7.08 13.01 16.13
CA PRO A 278 -8.01 12.77 17.22
C PRO A 278 -9.25 11.99 16.76
N ASN A 279 -9.59 10.91 17.46
CA ASN A 279 -10.75 10.07 17.12
C ASN A 279 -12.08 10.84 17.31
N GLU A 280 -12.10 11.80 18.22
CA GLU A 280 -13.28 12.56 18.63
C GLU A 280 -13.95 13.27 17.45
N ILE A 281 -13.16 13.76 16.47
CA ILE A 281 -13.69 14.53 15.33
C ILE A 281 -14.57 13.69 14.39
N PHE A 282 -14.45 12.36 14.43
CA PHE A 282 -15.24 11.43 13.61
C PHE A 282 -16.50 10.91 14.30
N THR A 283 -16.80 11.41 15.49
CA THR A 283 -17.95 10.96 16.28
C THR A 283 -19.20 11.80 16.00
N ARG A 284 -20.37 11.14 16.08
CA ARG A 284 -21.65 11.86 16.03
C ARG A 284 -21.76 12.89 17.16
N LYS A 285 -21.22 12.57 18.33
CA LYS A 285 -21.15 13.46 19.49
C LYS A 285 -20.48 14.79 19.14
N PHE A 286 -19.30 14.75 18.51
CA PHE A 286 -18.61 15.96 18.06
C PHE A 286 -19.43 16.78 17.05
N TYR A 287 -20.05 16.11 16.07
CA TYR A 287 -20.91 16.78 15.08
C TYR A 287 -22.11 17.50 15.72
N GLU A 288 -22.69 16.96 16.79
CA GLU A 288 -23.83 17.55 17.50
C GLU A 288 -23.42 18.63 18.51
N GLU A 289 -22.34 18.39 19.24
CA GLU A 289 -21.93 19.22 20.37
C GLU A 289 -21.03 20.39 19.97
N GLU A 290 -20.23 20.29 18.90
CA GLU A 290 -19.19 21.29 18.58
C GLU A 290 -19.51 22.17 17.36
N LEU A 291 -20.45 21.76 16.50
CA LEU A 291 -20.78 22.47 15.25
C LEU A 291 -22.12 23.22 15.28
N ILE A 292 -22.19 24.33 14.54
CA ILE A 292 -23.40 25.13 14.31
C ILE A 292 -23.97 24.75 12.95
N LYS A 293 -25.14 24.12 12.93
CA LYS A 293 -25.78 23.54 11.73
C LYS A 293 -26.67 24.55 11.01
N ASN A 294 -26.09 25.68 10.59
CA ASN A 294 -26.79 26.77 9.90
C ASN A 294 -26.48 26.84 8.39
N ASP A 295 -25.74 25.87 7.84
CA ASP A 295 -25.54 25.74 6.40
C ASP A 295 -26.84 25.27 5.72
N SER A 296 -27.36 26.05 4.78
CA SER A 296 -28.60 25.73 4.07
C SER A 296 -28.52 24.44 3.25
N GLN A 297 -27.30 24.05 2.87
CA GLN A 297 -27.02 22.82 2.13
C GLN A 297 -26.66 21.63 3.03
N ASN A 298 -26.77 21.78 4.36
CA ASN A 298 -26.40 20.77 5.36
C ASN A 298 -25.03 20.12 5.09
N SER A 299 -24.03 20.93 4.74
CA SER A 299 -22.67 20.46 4.42
C SER A 299 -21.63 20.97 5.43
N THR A 300 -22.09 21.18 6.66
CA THR A 300 -21.34 21.84 7.74
C THR A 300 -20.10 21.04 8.08
N TYR A 301 -20.23 19.72 8.22
CA TYR A 301 -19.16 18.84 8.64
C TYR A 301 -18.04 18.79 7.59
N TYR A 302 -18.39 18.58 6.32
CA TYR A 302 -17.39 18.56 5.26
C TYR A 302 -16.62 19.89 5.18
N LYS A 303 -17.34 21.02 5.17
CA LYS A 303 -16.75 22.37 5.07
C LYS A 303 -15.91 22.73 6.30
N ALA A 304 -16.49 22.66 7.50
CA ALA A 304 -15.86 23.14 8.73
C ALA A 304 -14.82 22.18 9.32
N VAL A 305 -15.00 20.87 9.16
CA VAL A 305 -14.12 19.86 9.78
C VAL A 305 -13.13 19.33 8.74
N LEU A 306 -13.63 18.67 7.69
CA LEU A 306 -12.76 17.91 6.79
C LEU A 306 -11.91 18.80 5.88
N GLN A 307 -12.44 19.90 5.33
CA GLN A 307 -11.61 20.82 4.53
C GLN A 307 -10.53 21.49 5.39
N ASN A 308 -10.83 21.88 6.63
CA ASN A 308 -9.82 22.42 7.55
C ASN A 308 -8.79 21.36 7.95
N LEU A 309 -9.21 20.11 8.17
CA LEU A 309 -8.29 18.99 8.43
C LEU A 309 -7.31 18.80 7.27
N PHE A 310 -7.81 18.74 6.05
CA PHE A 310 -6.99 18.58 4.86
C PHE A 310 -6.08 19.80 4.65
N PHE A 311 -6.65 20.98 4.41
CA PHE A 311 -5.90 22.10 3.84
C PHE A 311 -5.20 22.98 4.88
N ALA A 312 -5.79 23.10 6.07
CA ALA A 312 -5.32 24.02 7.11
C ALA A 312 -4.64 23.32 8.30
N THR A 313 -4.67 21.98 8.36
CA THR A 313 -4.07 21.20 9.45
C THR A 313 -2.92 20.34 8.93
N LEU A 314 -3.22 19.33 8.10
CA LEU A 314 -2.21 18.39 7.59
C LEU A 314 -1.21 19.06 6.64
N ASN A 315 -1.61 20.16 6.00
CA ASN A 315 -0.79 20.98 5.12
C ASN A 315 -0.34 22.33 5.76
N CYS A 316 -0.39 22.45 7.09
CA CYS A 316 0.09 23.66 7.78
C CYS A 316 0.83 23.31 9.08
N LYS A 317 2.04 23.85 9.24
CA LYS A 317 2.83 23.74 10.49
C LYS A 317 2.01 24.19 11.69
N ILE A 318 2.13 23.48 12.81
CA ILE A 318 1.31 23.67 14.02
C ILE A 318 1.36 25.14 14.48
N SER A 319 2.56 25.72 14.57
CA SER A 319 2.79 27.11 14.97
C SER A 319 2.16 28.17 14.04
N ALA A 320 1.84 27.82 12.80
CA ALA A 320 1.26 28.74 11.81
C ALA A 320 -0.27 28.64 11.71
N ARG A 321 -0.90 27.73 12.45
CA ARG A 321 -2.34 27.45 12.41
C ARG A 321 -3.13 28.57 13.08
N ASN A 322 -3.92 29.26 12.28
CA ASN A 322 -4.91 30.23 12.76
C ASN A 322 -6.03 30.40 11.74
N PHE A 323 -7.14 30.98 12.19
CA PHE A 323 -8.23 31.37 11.30
C PHE A 323 -7.82 32.51 10.37
N LEU A 324 -8.37 32.48 9.16
CA LEU A 324 -8.26 33.59 8.22
C LEU A 324 -8.83 34.86 8.87
N GLN A 325 -8.01 35.90 8.99
CA GLN A 325 -8.44 37.17 9.56
C GLN A 325 -9.44 37.85 8.62
N LYS A 326 -10.42 38.57 9.20
CA LYS A 326 -11.32 39.42 8.41
C LYS A 326 -10.49 40.52 7.72
N PRO A 327 -10.74 40.84 6.44
CA PRO A 327 -9.98 41.87 5.74
C PRO A 327 -10.06 43.21 6.49
N LYS A 328 -8.91 43.84 6.71
CA LYS A 328 -8.82 45.25 7.11
C LYS A 328 -8.75 46.10 5.84
N GLY A 329 -9.89 46.33 5.17
CA GLY A 329 -9.98 47.20 3.97
C GLY A 329 -10.56 46.52 2.72
N PHE A 330 -10.42 47.18 1.56
CA PHE A 330 -11.03 46.78 0.27
C PHE A 330 -10.22 45.74 -0.54
N TYR A 331 -8.97 45.47 -0.18
CA TYR A 331 -8.12 44.46 -0.82
C TYR A 331 -7.89 43.31 0.15
N ASN A 332 -8.12 42.08 -0.30
CA ASN A 332 -7.95 40.88 0.52
C ASN A 332 -6.96 39.91 -0.13
N GLU A 333 -5.67 40.19 0.04
CA GLU A 333 -4.55 39.39 -0.49
C GLU A 333 -4.48 37.97 0.12
N GLN A 334 -5.20 37.69 1.21
CA GLN A 334 -5.11 36.42 1.94
C GLN A 334 -6.08 35.33 1.47
N HIS A 335 -6.98 35.61 0.52
CA HIS A 335 -7.99 34.63 0.08
C HIS A 335 -7.41 33.39 -0.62
N THR A 336 -6.22 33.52 -1.21
CA THR A 336 -5.44 32.44 -1.85
C THR A 336 -4.57 31.66 -0.86
N VAL A 337 -4.64 31.97 0.44
CA VAL A 337 -3.91 31.24 1.48
C VAL A 337 -4.76 30.09 1.99
N TYR A 338 -4.63 28.94 1.34
CA TYR A 338 -5.41 27.75 1.69
C TYR A 338 -4.92 27.01 2.94
N THR A 339 -3.81 27.44 3.55
CA THR A 339 -3.28 26.89 4.81
C THR A 339 -3.88 27.54 6.07
N LYS A 340 -4.89 28.39 5.91
CA LYS A 340 -5.58 29.10 7.00
C LYS A 340 -6.96 28.50 7.26
N TYR A 341 -7.35 28.40 8.53
CA TYR A 341 -8.66 27.85 8.90
C TYR A 341 -9.80 28.76 8.43
N ARG A 342 -10.89 28.14 7.98
CA ARG A 342 -12.10 28.79 7.45
C ARG A 342 -13.34 28.29 8.18
N TYR A 343 -14.51 28.88 7.86
CA TYR A 343 -15.81 28.49 8.41
C TYR A 343 -15.94 28.61 9.93
N GLN A 344 -15.32 29.64 10.50
CA GLN A 344 -15.42 29.91 11.94
C GLN A 344 -16.88 30.06 12.41
N ASP A 345 -17.77 30.52 11.53
CA ASP A 345 -19.20 30.67 11.77
C ASP A 345 -19.97 29.34 11.91
N TYR A 346 -19.34 28.21 11.58
CA TYR A 346 -19.89 26.85 11.75
C TYR A 346 -19.36 26.16 13.02
N ILE A 347 -18.50 26.82 13.80
CA ILE A 347 -17.80 26.23 14.95
C ILE A 347 -18.25 26.95 16.23
N LYS A 348 -18.73 26.21 17.23
CA LYS A 348 -19.22 26.81 18.49
C LYS A 348 -18.10 27.44 19.31
N ASN A 349 -16.98 26.74 19.45
CA ASN A 349 -15.80 27.24 20.16
C ASN A 349 -14.54 27.13 19.27
N PRO A 350 -14.16 28.20 18.56
CA PRO A 350 -13.00 28.20 17.66
C PRO A 350 -11.66 27.93 18.34
N GLU A 351 -11.47 28.33 19.60
CA GLU A 351 -10.21 28.12 20.33
C GLU A 351 -10.03 26.65 20.70
N LYS A 352 -11.07 26.04 21.30
CA LYS A 352 -11.10 24.60 21.60
C LYS A 352 -10.95 23.76 20.32
N PHE A 353 -11.53 24.23 19.21
CA PHE A 353 -11.38 23.57 17.91
C PHE A 353 -9.92 23.60 17.43
N LEU A 354 -9.22 24.74 17.53
CA LEU A 354 -7.80 24.82 17.18
C LEU A 354 -6.93 23.96 18.12
N GLU A 355 -7.22 23.94 19.42
CA GLU A 355 -6.54 23.09 20.39
C GLU A 355 -6.71 21.60 20.09
N LEU A 356 -7.92 21.18 19.69
CA LEU A 356 -8.13 19.79 19.29
C LEU A 356 -7.31 19.42 18.05
N PHE A 357 -7.29 20.30 17.05
CA PHE A 357 -6.57 20.07 15.80
C PHE A 357 -5.06 20.28 15.93
N SER A 358 -4.57 20.99 16.95
CA SER A 358 -3.12 21.13 17.20
C SER A 358 -2.46 19.79 17.50
N LYS A 359 -3.20 18.82 18.05
CA LYS A 359 -2.77 17.43 18.28
C LYS A 359 -2.49 16.62 17.01
N THR A 360 -2.79 17.17 15.84
CA THR A 360 -2.50 16.54 14.55
C THR A 360 -1.19 17.10 13.95
N PRO A 361 -0.22 16.27 13.54
CA PRO A 361 1.02 16.77 12.96
C PRO A 361 0.81 17.41 11.58
N PHE A 362 1.80 18.14 11.15
CA PHE A 362 1.98 18.59 9.78
C PHE A 362 2.65 17.49 8.95
N LEU A 363 2.04 17.10 7.82
CA LEU A 363 2.53 16.01 6.96
C LEU A 363 2.97 16.48 5.58
N ASN A 364 3.03 17.79 5.34
CA ASN A 364 3.27 18.38 4.02
C ASN A 364 2.07 18.31 3.05
N GLY A 365 2.19 19.09 1.97
CA GLY A 365 1.09 19.45 1.09
C GLY A 365 0.55 18.39 0.16
N GLY A 366 1.35 17.53 -0.47
CA GLY A 366 0.94 16.56 -1.50
C GLY A 366 -0.57 16.35 -1.73
N LEU A 367 -1.14 15.32 -1.09
CA LEU A 367 -2.58 14.98 -1.18
C LEU A 367 -3.51 16.08 -0.62
N PHE A 368 -3.02 16.80 0.38
CA PHE A 368 -3.74 17.77 1.19
C PHE A 368 -3.55 19.20 0.70
N GLU A 369 -3.07 19.38 -0.53
CA GLU A 369 -3.03 20.67 -1.22
C GLU A 369 -4.42 20.98 -1.76
N CYS A 370 -4.89 22.19 -1.48
CA CYS A 370 -6.13 22.70 -2.05
C CYS A 370 -5.91 22.94 -3.54
N LEU A 371 -6.81 22.39 -4.36
CA LEU A 371 -6.71 22.50 -5.82
C LEU A 371 -7.36 23.78 -6.38
N ASP A 372 -7.92 24.63 -5.52
CA ASP A 372 -8.46 25.92 -5.95
C ASP A 372 -7.34 26.81 -6.50
N THR A 373 -7.54 27.36 -7.70
CA THR A 373 -6.54 28.18 -8.40
C THR A 373 -7.14 29.51 -8.85
N GLU A 374 -6.27 30.42 -9.29
CA GLU A 374 -6.65 31.64 -10.00
C GLU A 374 -6.09 31.54 -11.41
N ASP A 375 -6.91 31.85 -12.42
CA ASP A 375 -6.47 31.89 -13.80
C ASP A 375 -5.67 33.18 -14.09
N GLU A 376 -5.13 33.28 -15.31
CA GLU A 376 -4.33 34.44 -15.76
C GLU A 376 -5.10 35.78 -15.73
N ASN A 377 -6.44 35.74 -15.64
CA ASN A 377 -7.29 36.92 -15.54
C ASN A 377 -7.74 37.22 -14.08
N ASN A 378 -7.09 36.60 -13.08
CA ASN A 378 -7.46 36.65 -11.67
C ASN A 378 -8.88 36.10 -11.39
N LYS A 379 -9.45 35.29 -12.28
CA LYS A 379 -10.71 34.62 -12.03
C LYS A 379 -10.42 33.33 -11.26
N LYS A 380 -11.06 33.22 -10.10
CA LYS A 380 -10.94 32.03 -9.25
C LYS A 380 -11.62 30.82 -9.90
N VAL A 381 -10.89 29.71 -9.96
CA VAL A 381 -11.39 28.39 -10.36
C VAL A 381 -11.48 27.54 -9.10
N CYS A 382 -12.70 27.20 -8.70
CA CYS A 382 -12.98 26.43 -7.49
C CYS A 382 -13.06 24.94 -7.82
N VAL A 383 -12.08 24.16 -7.35
CA VAL A 383 -12.07 22.69 -7.44
C VAL A 383 -12.60 22.09 -6.14
N ASP A 384 -11.94 22.42 -5.03
CA ASP A 384 -12.29 21.97 -3.68
C ASP A 384 -13.24 22.99 -3.01
N CYS A 385 -13.31 24.22 -3.51
CA CYS A 385 -14.20 25.28 -3.04
C CYS A 385 -13.97 25.70 -1.58
N PHE A 386 -12.71 25.76 -1.15
CA PHE A 386 -12.34 26.11 0.23
C PHE A 386 -12.37 27.63 0.43
N SER A 387 -13.55 28.16 0.78
CA SER A 387 -13.83 29.60 0.69
C SER A 387 -14.79 30.11 1.77
N ASN A 388 -14.49 31.29 2.33
CA ASN A 388 -15.40 32.01 3.24
C ASN A 388 -16.46 32.86 2.52
N TYR A 389 -16.36 33.01 1.20
CA TYR A 389 -17.32 33.80 0.42
C TYR A 389 -18.62 33.03 0.18
N SER A 390 -19.77 33.57 0.62
CA SER A 390 -21.07 32.89 0.63
C SER A 390 -21.46 32.30 -0.73
N LYS A 391 -21.32 33.06 -1.83
CA LYS A 391 -21.66 32.55 -3.18
C LYS A 391 -20.82 31.34 -3.61
N ASN A 392 -19.61 31.20 -3.08
CA ASN A 392 -18.78 30.02 -3.36
C ASN A 392 -19.14 28.86 -2.42
N ARG A 393 -19.53 29.14 -1.18
CA ARG A 393 -19.96 28.11 -0.22
C ARG A 393 -21.20 27.36 -0.70
N GLU A 394 -22.11 28.04 -1.38
CA GLU A 394 -23.35 27.45 -1.92
C GLU A 394 -23.10 26.52 -3.12
N LYS A 395 -21.97 26.67 -3.82
CA LYS A 395 -21.60 25.80 -4.97
C LYS A 395 -21.19 24.39 -4.55
N LEU A 396 -20.79 24.21 -3.30
CA LEU A 396 -20.35 22.93 -2.75
C LEU A 396 -21.45 22.37 -1.83
N ILE A 397 -22.01 21.23 -2.25
CA ILE A 397 -23.00 20.47 -1.51
C ILE A 397 -22.39 19.11 -1.17
N PHE A 398 -22.21 18.84 0.11
CA PHE A 398 -21.73 17.57 0.64
C PHE A 398 -22.52 17.24 1.91
N PRO A 399 -23.69 16.58 1.79
CA PRO A 399 -24.62 16.44 2.91
C PRO A 399 -24.03 15.69 4.12
N ASP A 400 -24.21 16.23 5.32
CA ASP A 400 -23.68 15.70 6.57
C ASP A 400 -24.19 14.28 6.88
N LYS A 401 -25.42 13.96 6.41
CA LYS A 401 -26.03 12.63 6.51
C LYS A 401 -25.22 11.52 5.83
N LEU A 402 -24.36 11.84 4.86
CA LEU A 402 -23.47 10.84 4.24
C LEU A 402 -22.44 10.29 5.22
N PHE A 403 -22.06 11.05 6.25
CA PHE A 403 -21.07 10.61 7.23
C PHE A 403 -21.68 9.76 8.35
N PHE A 404 -22.89 10.12 8.78
CA PHE A 404 -23.46 9.64 10.04
C PHE A 404 -24.76 8.85 9.91
N GLU A 405 -25.46 8.88 8.78
CA GLU A 405 -26.80 8.30 8.66
C GLU A 405 -26.86 7.16 7.66
N SER A 406 -27.55 6.08 8.07
CA SER A 406 -27.89 4.97 7.19
C SER A 406 -29.13 5.29 6.35
N SER A 407 -29.16 4.83 5.10
CA SER A 407 -30.32 4.92 4.21
C SER A 407 -30.57 3.59 3.51
N GLU A 408 -31.81 3.35 3.08
CA GLU A 408 -32.14 2.28 2.14
C GLU A 408 -32.01 2.82 0.72
N GLU A 409 -31.19 2.18 -0.11
CA GLU A 409 -30.91 2.61 -1.48
C GLU A 409 -31.29 1.52 -2.49
N ASN A 410 -31.76 1.96 -3.65
CA ASN A 410 -31.99 1.10 -4.80
C ASN A 410 -30.83 1.27 -5.81
N PHE A 411 -30.09 0.20 -6.05
CA PHE A 411 -28.97 0.14 -6.99
C PHE A 411 -29.18 -0.87 -8.13
N GLN A 412 -30.43 -1.25 -8.43
CA GLN A 412 -30.73 -2.20 -9.52
C GLN A 412 -30.12 -1.75 -10.85
N GLU A 413 -30.25 -0.48 -11.21
CA GLU A 413 -29.72 0.07 -12.46
C GLU A 413 -28.20 0.20 -12.45
N VAL A 414 -27.61 0.46 -11.27
CA VAL A 414 -26.16 0.65 -11.12
C VAL A 414 -25.43 -0.69 -11.28
N TYR A 415 -25.92 -1.73 -10.61
CA TYR A 415 -25.32 -3.06 -10.65
C TYR A 415 -25.87 -3.96 -11.76
N ASN A 416 -26.93 -3.53 -12.46
CA ASN A 416 -27.70 -4.36 -13.40
C ASN A 416 -28.15 -5.69 -12.76
N ASP A 417 -28.62 -5.61 -11.51
CA ASP A 417 -28.96 -6.76 -10.69
C ASP A 417 -30.24 -6.48 -9.90
N LYS A 418 -31.30 -7.23 -10.19
CA LYS A 418 -32.62 -7.06 -9.58
C LYS A 418 -32.59 -7.28 -8.06
N SER A 419 -31.64 -8.05 -7.53
CA SER A 419 -31.49 -8.30 -6.09
C SER A 419 -31.00 -7.06 -5.30
N LYS A 420 -30.62 -5.99 -6.01
CA LYS A 420 -30.04 -4.76 -5.44
C LYS A 420 -31.08 -3.64 -5.26
N SER A 421 -32.36 -3.96 -5.08
CA SER A 421 -33.45 -2.99 -4.92
C SER A 421 -33.55 -2.35 -3.54
N ASN A 422 -33.13 -3.06 -2.51
CA ASN A 422 -33.16 -2.56 -1.15
C ASN A 422 -31.84 -2.89 -0.45
N ILE A 423 -30.83 -2.04 -0.64
CA ILE A 423 -29.54 -2.15 0.02
C ILE A 423 -29.47 -1.10 1.12
N GLN A 424 -29.25 -1.55 2.35
CA GLN A 424 -28.93 -0.64 3.44
C GLN A 424 -27.50 -0.10 3.28
N VAL A 425 -27.37 1.21 3.14
CA VAL A 425 -26.11 1.94 3.00
C VAL A 425 -25.87 2.73 4.28
N LYS A 426 -24.83 2.36 5.02
CA LYS A 426 -24.44 3.04 6.27
C LYS A 426 -23.77 4.39 6.00
N GLY A 427 -23.69 5.25 7.02
CA GLY A 427 -22.85 6.44 6.98
C GLY A 427 -21.37 6.05 6.87
N LEU A 428 -20.55 6.93 6.28
CA LEU A 428 -19.13 6.63 6.02
C LEU A 428 -18.37 6.19 7.27
N PHE A 429 -18.56 6.88 8.40
CA PHE A 429 -17.84 6.55 9.63
C PHE A 429 -18.37 5.28 10.30
N ASP A 430 -19.65 4.94 10.12
CA ASP A 430 -20.19 3.65 10.57
C ASP A 430 -19.59 2.49 9.77
N ILE A 431 -19.32 2.71 8.47
CA ILE A 431 -18.58 1.74 7.64
C ILE A 431 -17.18 1.61 8.22
N PHE A 432 -16.42 2.70 8.34
CA PHE A 432 -15.02 2.64 8.76
C PHE A 432 -14.83 2.05 10.17
N GLN A 433 -15.67 2.42 11.14
CA GLN A 433 -15.65 1.83 12.50
C GLN A 433 -16.04 0.34 12.52
N GLY A 434 -16.67 -0.16 11.45
CA GLY A 434 -16.97 -1.58 11.29
C GLY A 434 -15.76 -2.46 10.99
N TYR A 435 -14.61 -1.87 10.63
CA TYR A 435 -13.40 -2.59 10.25
C TYR A 435 -12.21 -2.11 11.07
N LYS A 436 -11.28 -3.01 11.38
CA LYS A 436 -9.98 -2.64 11.93
C LYS A 436 -9.08 -2.22 10.76
N PHE A 437 -8.38 -1.10 10.90
CA PHE A 437 -7.37 -0.64 9.94
C PHE A 437 -5.99 -0.84 10.57
N THR A 438 -5.00 -1.14 9.72
CA THR A 438 -3.59 -1.27 10.10
C THR A 438 -2.74 -0.43 9.16
N ILE A 439 -1.69 0.17 9.71
CA ILE A 439 -0.71 0.96 8.95
C ILE A 439 0.35 0.08 8.28
N ASP A 440 0.48 -1.16 8.76
CA ASP A 440 1.49 -2.11 8.29
C ASP A 440 0.94 -2.93 7.13
N GLU A 441 1.53 -2.77 5.95
CA GLU A 441 1.16 -3.59 4.79
C GLU A 441 1.54 -5.05 5.02
N ASN A 442 0.60 -5.97 4.77
CA ASN A 442 0.82 -7.39 5.01
C ASN A 442 1.95 -7.95 4.11
N THR A 443 2.68 -8.97 4.56
CA THR A 443 3.76 -9.62 3.81
C THR A 443 3.37 -11.05 3.40
N PRO A 444 4.18 -11.77 2.60
CA PRO A 444 3.91 -13.19 2.28
C PRO A 444 3.89 -14.11 3.50
N ILE A 445 4.65 -13.76 4.54
CA ILE A 445 4.81 -14.59 5.75
C ILE A 445 3.96 -14.12 6.92
N GLU A 446 3.45 -12.89 6.90
CA GLU A 446 2.74 -12.30 8.03
C GLU A 446 1.55 -11.49 7.55
N GLN A 447 0.38 -11.69 8.17
CA GLN A 447 -0.78 -10.83 7.98
C GLN A 447 -1.48 -10.50 9.29
N GLU A 448 -2.10 -9.33 9.29
CA GLU A 448 -3.09 -8.92 10.27
C GLU A 448 -4.48 -8.95 9.64
N ILE A 449 -5.49 -9.37 10.40
CA ILE A 449 -6.90 -9.31 9.96
C ILE A 449 -7.41 -7.89 10.15
N ALA A 450 -6.91 -7.02 9.29
CA ALA A 450 -7.20 -5.62 9.26
C ALA A 450 -7.09 -5.12 7.81
N LEU A 451 -7.72 -3.98 7.57
CA LEU A 451 -7.64 -3.21 6.36
C LEU A 451 -6.26 -2.52 6.29
N ASP A 452 -5.39 -2.99 5.39
CA ASP A 452 -4.03 -2.49 5.19
C ASP A 452 -3.92 -1.47 4.02
N PRO A 453 -2.80 -0.76 3.84
CA PRO A 453 -2.66 0.26 2.79
C PRO A 453 -2.81 -0.27 1.36
N GLU A 454 -2.62 -1.57 1.11
CA GLU A 454 -2.78 -2.21 -0.21
C GLU A 454 -4.24 -2.08 -0.69
N LEU A 455 -5.21 -2.09 0.24
CA LEU A 455 -6.63 -1.93 -0.08
C LEU A 455 -6.94 -0.64 -0.83
N LEU A 456 -6.16 0.43 -0.61
CA LEU A 456 -6.37 1.73 -1.27
C LEU A 456 -6.35 1.55 -2.79
N GLY A 457 -5.36 0.80 -3.28
CA GLY A 457 -5.23 0.47 -4.69
C GLY A 457 -6.45 -0.29 -5.20
N GLN A 458 -6.77 -1.41 -4.55
CA GLN A 458 -7.85 -2.30 -4.96
C GLN A 458 -9.22 -1.61 -4.97
N VAL A 459 -9.53 -0.85 -3.92
CA VAL A 459 -10.83 -0.19 -3.76
C VAL A 459 -10.99 0.92 -4.79
N LEU A 460 -10.00 1.81 -4.92
CA LEU A 460 -10.13 2.98 -5.77
C LEU A 460 -10.04 2.63 -7.26
N GLU A 461 -9.23 1.64 -7.66
CA GLU A 461 -9.24 1.09 -9.03
C GLU A 461 -10.61 0.50 -9.40
N ASN A 462 -11.23 -0.25 -8.49
CA ASN A 462 -12.56 -0.81 -8.75
C ASN A 462 -13.64 0.29 -8.83
N LEU A 463 -13.56 1.33 -7.99
CA LEU A 463 -14.46 2.49 -8.09
C LEU A 463 -14.28 3.22 -9.43
N LEU A 464 -13.04 3.38 -9.92
CA LEU A 464 -12.74 3.94 -11.23
C LEU A 464 -13.37 3.13 -12.38
N ALA A 465 -13.32 1.80 -12.28
CA ALA A 465 -13.93 0.91 -13.26
C ALA A 465 -15.45 1.10 -13.36
N SER A 466 -16.12 1.49 -12.27
CA SER A 466 -17.58 1.53 -12.19
C SER A 466 -18.26 2.68 -12.95
N TYR A 467 -17.58 3.81 -13.21
CA TYR A 467 -18.21 4.99 -13.84
C TYR A 467 -17.78 5.25 -15.29
N ASN A 468 -16.84 4.48 -15.84
CA ASN A 468 -16.53 4.56 -17.28
C ASN A 468 -17.78 4.18 -18.09
N LYS A 469 -18.50 5.21 -18.58
CA LYS A 469 -19.82 5.14 -19.24
C LYS A 469 -19.90 4.17 -20.43
N GLU A 470 -18.77 3.77 -21.01
CA GLU A 470 -18.72 2.82 -22.14
C GLU A 470 -18.84 1.35 -21.70
N THR A 471 -18.68 1.02 -20.41
CA THR A 471 -18.61 -0.39 -19.98
C THR A 471 -19.10 -0.60 -18.54
N ARG A 472 -20.42 -0.48 -18.28
CA ARG A 472 -21.02 -0.76 -16.96
C ARG A 472 -20.97 -2.23 -16.51
N ALA A 473 -20.43 -3.15 -17.31
CA ALA A 473 -20.14 -4.54 -16.90
C ALA A 473 -18.77 -5.05 -17.41
N THR A 474 -18.00 -4.22 -18.12
CA THR A 474 -16.88 -4.66 -18.98
C THR A 474 -15.63 -3.77 -18.86
N ALA A 475 -15.59 -2.81 -17.92
CA ALA A 475 -14.45 -1.91 -17.74
C ALA A 475 -13.16 -2.67 -17.35
N ARG A 476 -13.29 -3.79 -16.62
CA ARG A 476 -12.17 -4.69 -16.30
C ARG A 476 -11.46 -5.24 -17.55
N LYS A 477 -12.20 -5.51 -18.64
CA LYS A 477 -11.63 -5.95 -19.92
C LYS A 477 -11.14 -4.80 -20.80
N SER A 478 -11.64 -3.58 -20.59
CA SER A 478 -11.36 -2.47 -21.50
C SER A 478 -10.12 -1.67 -21.08
N THR A 479 -9.85 -1.44 -19.79
CA THR A 479 -8.60 -0.76 -19.35
C THR A 479 -7.41 -1.70 -19.25
N GLY A 480 -7.63 -3.01 -19.08
CA GLY A 480 -6.57 -4.00 -18.89
C GLY A 480 -5.87 -3.90 -17.52
N SER A 481 -6.36 -3.03 -16.62
CA SER A 481 -5.83 -2.82 -15.27
C SER A 481 -6.27 -3.97 -14.38
N TYR A 482 -5.41 -4.99 -14.25
CA TYR A 482 -5.62 -6.10 -13.30
C TYR A 482 -4.71 -5.88 -12.09
N TYR A 483 -5.31 -5.93 -10.90
CA TYR A 483 -4.55 -6.00 -9.66
C TYR A 483 -3.65 -7.25 -9.71
N THR A 484 -2.34 -7.06 -9.52
CA THR A 484 -1.39 -8.17 -9.54
C THR A 484 -1.35 -8.79 -8.15
N PRO A 485 -1.64 -10.10 -7.98
CA PRO A 485 -1.59 -10.77 -6.68
C PRO A 485 -0.22 -10.61 -6.03
N ARG A 486 -0.21 -10.50 -4.70
CA ARG A 486 1.00 -10.18 -3.94
C ARG A 486 2.09 -11.24 -4.08
N GLU A 487 1.70 -12.51 -4.18
CA GLU A 487 2.60 -13.64 -4.37
C GLU A 487 3.35 -13.54 -5.71
N ILE A 488 2.67 -13.06 -6.75
CA ILE A 488 3.27 -12.81 -8.07
C ILE A 488 4.22 -11.62 -8.01
N VAL A 489 3.79 -10.53 -7.38
CA VAL A 489 4.65 -9.34 -7.20
C VAL A 489 5.95 -9.73 -6.50
N ASN A 490 5.86 -10.46 -5.37
CA ASN A 490 7.05 -10.88 -4.63
C ASN A 490 7.94 -11.80 -5.46
N TYR A 491 7.36 -12.78 -6.16
CA TYR A 491 8.12 -13.67 -7.03
C TYR A 491 8.87 -12.89 -8.13
N MET A 492 8.17 -12.04 -8.89
CA MET A 492 8.79 -11.27 -9.96
C MET A 492 9.87 -10.30 -9.44
N VAL A 493 9.63 -9.65 -8.30
CA VAL A 493 10.61 -8.77 -7.65
C VAL A 493 11.84 -9.55 -7.21
N ASP A 494 11.68 -10.69 -6.53
CA ASP A 494 12.79 -11.52 -6.06
C ASP A 494 13.67 -11.96 -7.23
N GLU A 495 13.06 -12.53 -8.27
CA GLU A 495 13.79 -13.03 -9.43
C GLU A 495 14.50 -11.91 -10.19
N SER A 496 13.89 -10.73 -10.31
CA SER A 496 14.50 -9.58 -10.99
C SER A 496 15.72 -9.05 -10.22
N LEU A 497 15.59 -8.95 -8.89
CA LEU A 497 16.67 -8.50 -8.03
C LEU A 497 17.81 -9.52 -7.96
N ILE A 498 17.50 -10.81 -7.90
CA ILE A 498 18.50 -11.88 -7.92
C ILE A 498 19.28 -11.84 -9.23
N ALA A 499 18.60 -11.70 -10.38
CA ALA A 499 19.27 -11.58 -11.67
C ALA A 499 20.20 -10.37 -11.75
N TYR A 500 19.71 -9.19 -11.35
CA TYR A 500 20.51 -7.96 -11.31
C TYR A 500 21.73 -8.09 -10.38
N LEU A 501 21.53 -8.54 -9.14
CA LEU A 501 22.61 -8.70 -8.16
C LEU A 501 23.62 -9.76 -8.59
N SER A 502 23.16 -10.86 -9.21
CA SER A 502 24.05 -11.91 -9.73
C SER A 502 24.99 -11.35 -10.80
N ASN A 503 24.48 -10.57 -11.74
CA ASN A 503 25.29 -9.91 -12.77
C ASN A 503 26.27 -8.91 -12.15
N TYR A 504 25.76 -8.00 -11.31
CA TYR A 504 26.59 -6.98 -10.67
C TYR A 504 27.73 -7.58 -9.84
N LEU A 505 27.44 -8.62 -9.04
CA LEU A 505 28.44 -9.29 -8.20
C LEU A 505 29.51 -10.02 -9.03
N LYS A 506 29.15 -10.65 -10.15
CA LYS A 506 30.12 -11.32 -11.04
C LYS A 506 31.09 -10.34 -11.70
N GLU A 507 30.64 -9.10 -11.92
CA GLU A 507 31.46 -8.03 -12.50
C GLU A 507 32.37 -7.35 -11.46
N HIS A 508 31.90 -7.21 -10.23
CA HIS A 508 32.58 -6.42 -9.19
C HIS A 508 33.34 -7.28 -8.17
N ASP A 509 33.16 -8.60 -8.18
CA ASP A 509 33.89 -9.56 -7.35
C ASP A 509 34.38 -10.76 -8.19
N GLU A 510 35.68 -10.79 -8.48
CA GLU A 510 36.33 -11.88 -9.23
C GLU A 510 36.17 -13.26 -8.57
N THR A 511 35.92 -13.33 -7.26
CA THR A 511 35.68 -14.62 -6.57
C THR A 511 34.32 -15.22 -6.93
N LEU A 512 33.35 -14.39 -7.36
CA LEU A 512 31.97 -14.80 -7.66
C LEU A 512 31.70 -15.04 -9.15
N LYS A 513 32.59 -14.55 -10.03
CA LYS A 513 32.44 -14.60 -11.50
C LYS A 513 32.16 -15.99 -12.09
N GLY A 514 32.74 -17.03 -11.50
CA GLY A 514 32.59 -18.43 -11.92
C GLY A 514 31.66 -19.28 -11.05
N MET A 515 31.03 -18.68 -10.03
CA MET A 515 30.23 -19.43 -9.06
C MET A 515 28.87 -19.82 -9.65
N LYS A 516 28.65 -21.13 -9.82
CA LYS A 516 27.39 -21.65 -10.37
C LYS A 516 26.21 -21.48 -9.41
N ASP A 517 26.49 -21.45 -8.12
CA ASP A 517 25.48 -21.53 -7.07
C ASP A 517 25.11 -20.13 -6.51
N LEU A 518 25.63 -19.05 -7.10
CA LEU A 518 25.43 -17.67 -6.62
C LEU A 518 23.95 -17.30 -6.52
N ASP A 519 23.16 -17.67 -7.53
CA ASP A 519 21.72 -17.41 -7.54
C ASP A 519 21.01 -18.12 -6.38
N GLU A 520 21.46 -19.32 -5.99
CA GLU A 520 20.91 -20.04 -4.83
C GLU A 520 21.28 -19.37 -3.50
N LEU A 521 22.51 -18.84 -3.40
CA LEU A 521 22.96 -18.05 -2.24
C LEU A 521 22.18 -16.74 -2.10
N LEU A 522 21.92 -16.05 -3.21
CA LEU A 522 21.06 -14.88 -3.25
C LEU A 522 19.63 -15.27 -2.86
N ARG A 523 19.07 -16.36 -3.40
CA ARG A 523 17.73 -16.87 -3.01
C ARG A 523 17.63 -17.14 -1.52
N LEU A 524 18.66 -17.71 -0.89
CA LEU A 524 18.68 -17.91 0.56
C LEU A 524 18.64 -16.58 1.34
N THR A 525 19.18 -15.52 0.77
CA THR A 525 19.20 -14.18 1.36
C THR A 525 17.86 -13.46 1.21
N PHE A 526 17.16 -13.68 0.10
CA PHE A 526 15.85 -13.09 -0.24
C PHE A 526 14.67 -13.87 0.34
N ALA A 527 14.87 -15.17 0.58
CA ALA A 527 13.87 -16.01 1.20
C ALA A 527 13.60 -15.53 2.62
N TYR A 528 12.32 -15.57 3.00
CA TYR A 528 11.87 -15.40 4.38
C TYR A 528 12.31 -16.59 5.24
N SER A 529 13.62 -16.65 5.47
CA SER A 529 14.34 -17.71 6.13
C SER A 529 15.10 -17.14 7.30
N GLU A 530 15.32 -18.00 8.28
CA GLU A 530 16.09 -17.68 9.45
C GLU A 530 17.56 -18.05 9.33
N LYS A 531 17.96 -18.70 8.23
CA LYS A 531 19.36 -18.99 7.92
C LYS A 531 20.12 -17.69 7.69
N HIS A 532 21.30 -17.54 8.28
CA HIS A 532 22.17 -16.39 7.99
C HIS A 532 22.49 -16.31 6.49
N HIS A 533 22.71 -15.09 6.00
CA HIS A 533 23.17 -14.92 4.62
C HIS A 533 24.60 -15.50 4.49
N PRO A 534 24.95 -16.07 3.34
CA PRO A 534 26.23 -16.75 3.13
C PRO A 534 27.39 -15.81 2.78
N PHE A 535 27.11 -14.50 2.59
CA PHE A 535 28.08 -13.51 2.11
C PHE A 535 28.99 -12.96 3.23
N ASP A 536 30.26 -12.73 2.92
CA ASP A 536 31.22 -12.05 3.80
C ASP A 536 31.03 -10.52 3.82
N GLU A 537 31.77 -9.80 4.67
CA GLU A 537 31.63 -8.35 4.82
C GLU A 537 31.88 -7.56 3.52
N LYS A 538 32.87 -7.96 2.72
CA LYS A 538 33.20 -7.28 1.46
C LYS A 538 32.11 -7.51 0.41
N GLN A 539 31.59 -8.74 0.35
CA GLN A 539 30.49 -9.10 -0.52
C GLN A 539 29.21 -8.37 -0.09
N VAL A 540 28.93 -8.26 1.21
CA VAL A 540 27.81 -7.46 1.75
C VAL A 540 27.93 -6.00 1.35
N GLU A 541 29.11 -5.38 1.50
CA GLU A 541 29.34 -4.00 1.03
C GLU A 541 29.06 -3.86 -0.47
N THR A 542 29.50 -4.84 -1.28
CA THR A 542 29.28 -4.86 -2.74
C THR A 542 27.80 -5.01 -3.08
N ILE A 543 27.05 -5.85 -2.36
CA ILE A 543 25.59 -5.96 -2.50
C ILE A 543 24.94 -4.62 -2.17
N ILE A 544 25.30 -3.99 -1.05
CA ILE A 544 24.74 -2.71 -0.65
C ILE A 544 25.06 -1.62 -1.68
N ASP A 545 26.25 -1.64 -2.29
CA ASP A 545 26.62 -0.76 -3.40
C ASP A 545 25.76 -0.99 -4.65
N ALA A 546 25.52 -2.26 -5.01
CA ALA A 546 24.63 -2.61 -6.11
C ALA A 546 23.22 -2.07 -5.87
N VAL A 547 22.70 -2.24 -4.65
CA VAL A 547 21.38 -1.76 -4.23
C VAL A 547 21.29 -0.25 -4.24
N PHE A 548 22.33 0.45 -3.75
CA PHE A 548 22.32 1.89 -3.66
C PHE A 548 22.27 2.56 -5.05
N ASN A 549 22.88 1.95 -6.07
CA ASN A 549 22.96 2.50 -7.42
C ASN A 549 21.80 2.07 -8.35
N LEU A 550 21.07 1.02 -7.95
CA LEU A 550 19.97 0.41 -8.69
C LEU A 550 18.82 1.39 -8.95
N LYS A 551 18.31 1.42 -10.17
CA LYS A 551 17.10 2.14 -10.57
C LYS A 551 16.09 1.18 -11.17
N MET A 552 14.94 1.05 -10.52
CA MET A 552 13.81 0.29 -11.05
C MET A 552 12.74 1.21 -11.64
N LEU A 553 12.12 0.80 -12.75
CA LEU A 553 10.95 1.45 -13.31
C LEU A 553 9.80 0.47 -13.54
N ASP A 554 8.60 0.88 -13.12
CA ASP A 554 7.34 0.28 -13.58
C ASP A 554 6.62 1.26 -14.52
N PRO A 555 6.57 1.00 -15.84
CA PRO A 555 6.02 1.92 -16.83
C PRO A 555 4.48 1.89 -16.93
N ALA A 556 3.82 1.05 -16.14
CA ALA A 556 2.35 0.97 -16.02
C ALA A 556 1.98 0.56 -14.58
N CYS A 557 2.42 1.36 -13.61
CA CYS A 557 2.50 0.94 -12.21
C CYS A 557 1.15 0.82 -11.50
N GLY A 558 0.06 1.33 -12.07
CA GLY A 558 -1.25 1.34 -11.43
C GLY A 558 -1.18 1.97 -10.04
N SER A 559 -1.77 1.28 -9.05
CA SER A 559 -1.68 1.63 -7.63
C SER A 559 -0.33 1.34 -6.95
N GLY A 560 0.71 0.98 -7.70
CA GLY A 560 2.08 0.88 -7.19
C GLY A 560 2.45 -0.47 -6.62
N ALA A 561 1.85 -1.56 -7.12
CA ALA A 561 2.09 -2.92 -6.61
C ALA A 561 3.57 -3.33 -6.71
N PHE A 562 4.20 -3.21 -7.89
CA PHE A 562 5.63 -3.55 -8.05
C PHE A 562 6.57 -2.56 -7.35
N PRO A 563 6.40 -1.22 -7.45
CA PRO A 563 7.19 -0.28 -6.65
C PRO A 563 7.15 -0.56 -5.14
N MET A 564 5.98 -0.86 -4.58
CA MET A 564 5.85 -1.22 -3.16
C MET A 564 6.45 -2.58 -2.84
N GLY A 565 6.22 -3.60 -3.68
CA GLY A 565 6.83 -4.92 -3.52
C GLY A 565 8.36 -4.85 -3.51
N PHE A 566 8.92 -4.03 -4.41
CA PHE A 566 10.34 -3.73 -4.45
C PHE A 566 10.82 -3.04 -3.17
N LEU A 567 10.14 -1.98 -2.71
CA LEU A 567 10.48 -1.29 -1.45
C LEU A 567 10.55 -2.28 -0.28
N LEU A 568 9.49 -3.06 -0.07
CA LEU A 568 9.38 -3.98 1.06
C LEU A 568 10.44 -5.10 0.98
N LYS A 569 10.69 -5.65 -0.21
CA LYS A 569 11.72 -6.68 -0.39
C LYS A 569 13.12 -6.13 -0.16
N MET A 570 13.41 -4.93 -0.65
CA MET A 570 14.73 -4.30 -0.46
C MET A 570 14.99 -3.93 0.99
N VAL A 571 13.99 -3.41 1.71
CA VAL A 571 14.10 -3.19 3.16
C VAL A 571 14.41 -4.50 3.88
N TYR A 572 13.67 -5.58 3.57
CA TYR A 572 13.92 -6.90 4.14
C TYR A 572 15.35 -7.41 3.88
N VAL A 573 15.84 -7.27 2.65
CA VAL A 573 17.21 -7.69 2.30
C VAL A 573 18.25 -6.83 3.04
N LEU A 574 18.04 -5.52 3.15
CA LEU A 574 18.94 -4.62 3.90
C LEU A 574 18.93 -4.93 5.41
N GLU A 575 17.78 -5.22 6.01
CA GLU A 575 17.68 -5.70 7.40
C GLU A 575 18.47 -6.99 7.63
N ARG A 576 18.50 -7.87 6.62
CA ARG A 576 19.20 -9.15 6.71
C ARG A 576 20.72 -9.00 6.65
N ILE A 577 21.23 -8.18 5.73
CA ILE A 577 22.67 -8.06 5.45
C ILE A 577 23.33 -6.92 6.23
N ASP A 578 22.58 -5.90 6.65
CA ASP A 578 23.04 -4.80 7.49
C ASP A 578 22.01 -4.50 8.60
N PRO A 579 21.88 -5.39 9.61
CA PRO A 579 20.80 -5.29 10.61
C PRO A 579 20.78 -3.97 11.39
N LYS A 580 21.96 -3.39 11.66
CA LYS A 580 22.13 -2.11 12.37
C LYS A 580 22.20 -0.90 11.44
N ASN A 581 21.89 -1.09 10.16
CA ASN A 581 21.81 -0.05 9.13
C ASN A 581 23.08 0.80 8.98
N LYS A 582 24.25 0.29 9.35
CA LYS A 582 25.47 1.11 9.45
C LYS A 582 26.04 1.47 8.09
N ILE A 583 26.07 0.50 7.18
CA ILE A 583 26.70 0.66 5.86
C ILE A 583 25.76 1.45 4.96
N TRP A 584 24.47 1.07 4.93
CA TRP A 584 23.45 1.76 4.15
C TRP A 584 23.30 3.23 4.58
N GLN A 585 23.13 3.49 5.87
CA GLN A 585 22.94 4.85 6.38
C GLN A 585 24.14 5.73 6.09
N LYS A 586 25.37 5.22 6.28
CA LYS A 586 26.60 5.97 5.96
C LYS A 586 26.63 6.39 4.49
N LYS A 587 26.41 5.45 3.56
CA LYS A 587 26.38 5.74 2.11
C LYS A 587 25.29 6.75 1.76
N LEU A 588 24.11 6.62 2.39
CA LEU A 588 23.01 7.55 2.20
C LEU A 588 23.38 8.97 2.65
N LEU A 589 23.94 9.13 3.86
CA LEU A 589 24.36 10.41 4.43
C LEU A 589 25.45 11.13 3.62
N GLU A 590 26.28 10.39 2.88
CA GLU A 590 27.30 10.95 1.98
C GLU A 590 26.70 11.60 0.72
N LYS A 591 25.49 11.18 0.30
CA LYS A 591 24.90 11.55 -0.99
C LYS A 591 23.65 12.43 -0.88
N ILE A 592 22.88 12.30 0.21
CA ILE A 592 21.66 13.08 0.38
C ILE A 592 21.96 14.56 0.69
N PRO A 593 21.04 15.48 0.35
CA PRO A 593 21.13 16.89 0.75
C PRO A 593 21.24 17.04 2.27
N ALA A 594 21.90 18.11 2.73
CA ALA A 594 22.10 18.39 4.17
C ALA A 594 20.77 18.41 4.96
N GLU A 595 19.71 18.92 4.34
CA GLU A 595 18.36 19.01 4.90
C GLU A 595 17.75 17.63 5.20
N MET A 596 18.18 16.56 4.50
CA MET A 596 17.73 15.19 4.75
C MET A 596 18.55 14.45 5.81
N LYS A 597 19.75 14.93 6.14
CA LYS A 597 20.66 14.21 7.03
C LYS A 597 20.06 14.04 8.42
N THR A 598 19.47 15.10 8.95
CA THR A 598 18.77 15.07 10.24
C THR A 598 17.65 14.03 10.25
N TYR A 599 16.89 13.90 9.16
CA TYR A 599 15.81 12.93 9.07
C TYR A 599 16.30 11.49 9.12
N VAL A 600 17.42 11.21 8.44
CA VAL A 600 18.04 9.88 8.38
C VAL A 600 18.78 9.54 9.68
N GLU A 601 19.31 10.53 10.39
CA GLU A 601 20.07 10.31 11.63
C GLU A 601 19.17 10.08 12.86
N VAL A 602 17.99 10.72 12.91
CA VAL A 602 17.13 10.72 14.10
C VAL A 602 16.06 9.61 14.09
N ASN A 603 15.70 9.10 12.91
CA ASN A 603 14.63 8.11 12.78
C ASN A 603 15.10 6.65 12.89
N THR A 604 14.13 5.74 12.88
CA THR A 604 14.35 4.30 12.83
C THR A 604 15.17 3.88 11.61
N ASP A 605 15.86 2.74 11.75
CA ASP A 605 16.67 2.16 10.69
C ASP A 605 15.84 1.90 9.42
N ASN A 606 14.61 1.41 9.58
CA ASN A 606 13.71 1.12 8.47
C ASN A 606 13.17 2.35 7.79
N PHE A 607 12.90 3.43 8.54
CA PHE A 607 12.58 4.71 7.93
C PHE A 607 13.71 5.17 6.99
N SER A 608 14.96 5.11 7.47
CA SER A 608 16.14 5.48 6.69
C SER A 608 16.35 4.61 5.45
N ARG A 609 16.12 3.29 5.56
CA ARG A 609 16.12 2.36 4.41
C ARG A 609 15.05 2.75 3.39
N LYS A 610 13.79 2.90 3.84
CA LYS A 610 12.66 3.24 2.97
C LYS A 610 12.85 4.58 2.26
N LEU A 611 13.25 5.61 3.00
CA LEU A 611 13.47 6.95 2.46
C LEU A 611 14.58 6.95 1.41
N GLY A 612 15.71 6.27 1.67
CA GLY A 612 16.81 6.16 0.72
C GLY A 612 16.44 5.43 -0.57
N LEU A 613 15.72 4.31 -0.45
CA LEU A 613 15.23 3.53 -1.60
C LEU A 613 14.25 4.36 -2.45
N LEU A 614 13.31 5.06 -1.81
CA LEU A 614 12.36 5.95 -2.50
C LEU A 614 13.07 7.15 -3.14
N TRP A 615 14.09 7.70 -2.47
CA TRP A 615 14.84 8.84 -2.93
C TRP A 615 15.69 8.53 -4.17
N ASN A 616 16.30 7.34 -4.28
CA ASN A 616 17.21 7.04 -5.38
C ASN A 616 16.72 5.97 -6.37
N CYS A 617 16.02 4.95 -5.90
CA CYS A 617 15.91 3.68 -6.62
C CYS A 617 14.57 3.49 -7.34
N ILE A 618 13.47 4.00 -6.77
CA ILE A 618 12.13 3.61 -7.19
C ILE A 618 11.46 4.67 -8.07
N TYR A 619 10.99 4.25 -9.26
CA TYR A 619 10.28 5.09 -10.22
C TYR A 619 9.03 4.37 -10.76
N GLY A 620 7.98 5.12 -11.08
CA GLY A 620 6.75 4.56 -11.64
C GLY A 620 6.00 5.53 -12.54
N ILE A 621 5.34 4.98 -13.55
CA ILE A 621 4.52 5.72 -14.52
C ILE A 621 3.17 5.06 -14.64
N ASP A 622 2.11 5.86 -14.72
CA ASP A 622 0.79 5.40 -15.11
C ASP A 622 0.10 6.47 -15.94
N ILE A 623 -0.74 6.08 -16.89
CA ILE A 623 -1.49 7.03 -17.70
C ILE A 623 -2.58 7.74 -16.89
N GLN A 624 -3.06 7.14 -15.81
CA GLN A 624 -4.14 7.66 -14.96
C GLN A 624 -3.54 8.45 -13.78
N PRO A 625 -3.76 9.78 -13.70
CA PRO A 625 -3.22 10.59 -12.61
C PRO A 625 -3.66 10.11 -11.22
N ILE A 626 -4.87 9.58 -11.10
CA ILE A 626 -5.38 9.00 -9.86
C ILE A 626 -4.57 7.79 -9.39
N ALA A 627 -4.14 6.89 -10.29
CA ALA A 627 -3.34 5.72 -9.93
C ALA A 627 -1.98 6.13 -9.35
N ILE A 628 -1.38 7.17 -9.93
CA ILE A 628 -0.18 7.83 -9.39
C ILE A 628 -0.42 8.42 -8.00
N GLN A 629 -1.58 9.04 -7.74
CA GLN A 629 -1.90 9.51 -6.39
C GLN A 629 -1.99 8.34 -5.40
N LEU A 630 -2.64 7.23 -5.77
CA LEU A 630 -2.73 6.04 -4.91
C LEU A 630 -1.36 5.47 -4.58
N THR A 631 -0.49 5.38 -5.58
CA THR A 631 0.89 4.95 -5.40
C THR A 631 1.59 5.83 -4.36
N LYS A 632 1.53 7.15 -4.51
CA LYS A 632 2.11 8.11 -3.56
C LYS A 632 1.57 7.93 -2.14
N LEU A 633 0.26 7.70 -1.99
CA LEU A 633 -0.37 7.48 -0.68
C LEU A 633 0.15 6.24 0.03
N ARG A 634 0.33 5.13 -0.70
CA ARG A 634 0.89 3.90 -0.12
C ARG A 634 2.32 4.11 0.37
N PHE A 635 3.15 4.80 -0.40
CA PHE A 635 4.51 5.17 0.04
C PHE A 635 4.49 6.06 1.29
N PHE A 636 3.60 7.03 1.36
CA PHE A 636 3.46 7.89 2.54
C PHE A 636 3.03 7.13 3.79
N ILE A 637 2.04 6.23 3.69
CA ILE A 637 1.65 5.39 4.84
C ILE A 637 2.82 4.48 5.25
N SER A 638 3.55 3.92 4.28
CA SER A 638 4.72 3.07 4.55
C SER A 638 5.84 3.80 5.29
N LEU A 639 6.02 5.11 5.05
CA LEU A 639 6.99 5.94 5.79
C LEU A 639 6.47 6.25 7.20
N ILE A 640 5.24 6.74 7.34
CA ILE A 640 4.62 7.07 8.63
C ILE A 640 4.53 5.85 9.56
N ALA A 641 4.40 4.66 8.99
CA ALA A 641 4.39 3.42 9.77
C ALA A 641 5.66 3.26 10.61
N GLU A 642 6.82 3.69 10.10
CA GLU A 642 8.13 3.58 10.76
C GLU A 642 8.47 4.73 11.71
N GLU A 643 7.64 5.78 11.76
CA GLU A 643 7.85 6.93 12.63
C GLU A 643 7.26 6.68 14.03
N GLU A 644 8.01 7.09 15.05
CA GLU A 644 7.57 7.06 16.44
C GLU A 644 7.05 8.43 16.87
N VAL A 645 5.93 8.44 17.60
CA VAL A 645 5.33 9.70 18.04
C VAL A 645 5.99 10.15 19.34
N ASN A 646 6.63 11.32 19.30
CA ASN A 646 7.19 11.98 20.47
C ASN A 646 6.34 13.21 20.84
N TRP A 647 5.40 13.06 21.78
CA TRP A 647 4.52 14.15 22.18
C TRP A 647 5.23 15.32 22.91
N ASP A 648 6.48 15.13 23.33
CA ASP A 648 7.30 16.19 23.94
C ASP A 648 7.93 17.12 22.89
N ASP A 649 7.94 16.73 21.61
CA ASP A 649 8.34 17.62 20.52
C ASP A 649 7.21 18.58 20.15
N GLU A 650 7.36 19.84 20.56
CA GLU A 650 6.41 20.92 20.32
C GLU A 650 6.36 21.38 18.84
N GLU A 651 7.34 21.03 17.99
CA GLU A 651 7.33 21.43 16.58
C GLU A 651 6.39 20.55 15.75
N ASN A 652 6.55 19.22 15.82
CA ASN A 652 5.75 18.29 15.02
C ASN A 652 5.61 16.87 15.59
N PHE A 653 5.74 16.71 16.91
CA PHE A 653 5.61 15.43 17.60
C PHE A 653 6.60 14.33 17.16
N GLY A 654 7.79 14.70 16.71
CA GLY A 654 8.77 13.78 16.13
C GLY A 654 8.43 13.26 14.73
N ILE A 655 7.30 13.70 14.16
CA ILE A 655 6.84 13.29 12.83
C ILE A 655 7.46 14.19 11.77
N LEU A 656 7.96 13.59 10.70
CA LEU A 656 8.56 14.33 9.61
C LEU A 656 7.53 14.73 8.55
N PRO A 657 7.72 15.90 7.91
CA PRO A 657 6.97 16.24 6.71
C PRO A 657 7.24 15.21 5.60
N LEU A 658 6.18 14.74 4.94
CA LEU A 658 6.31 13.75 3.87
C LEU A 658 7.07 14.34 2.67
N PRO A 659 7.86 13.51 1.94
CA PRO A 659 8.56 13.97 0.75
C PRO A 659 7.59 14.26 -0.40
N ASN A 660 8.01 15.12 -1.33
CA ASN A 660 7.27 15.40 -2.56
C ASN A 660 7.70 14.39 -3.66
N LEU A 661 6.74 13.60 -4.16
CA LEU A 661 6.97 12.44 -5.04
C LEU A 661 6.62 12.70 -6.52
N GLU A 662 6.35 13.95 -6.91
CA GLU A 662 5.92 14.37 -8.25
C GLU A 662 6.93 14.04 -9.36
N THR A 663 8.20 13.84 -9.01
CA THR A 663 9.27 13.47 -9.95
C THR A 663 9.73 12.02 -9.76
N LYS A 664 8.99 11.21 -8.99
CA LYS A 664 9.23 9.76 -8.82
C LYS A 664 8.09 8.94 -9.41
N PHE A 665 6.87 9.43 -9.24
CA PHE A 665 5.66 8.85 -9.80
C PHE A 665 4.98 9.87 -10.71
N VAL A 666 5.02 9.61 -12.02
CA VAL A 666 4.61 10.56 -13.06
C VAL A 666 3.39 10.03 -13.82
N ALA A 667 2.41 10.91 -14.03
CA ALA A 667 1.26 10.60 -14.86
C ALA A 667 1.61 10.87 -16.33
N ALA A 668 1.83 9.81 -17.12
CA ALA A 668 2.26 9.93 -18.51
C ALA A 668 1.90 8.71 -19.36
N ASN A 669 1.82 8.90 -20.68
CA ASN A 669 1.74 7.83 -21.65
C ASN A 669 3.14 7.26 -21.94
N SER A 670 3.47 6.14 -21.30
CA SER A 670 4.77 5.47 -21.44
C SER A 670 5.07 4.96 -22.86
N LEU A 671 4.07 4.77 -23.73
CA LEU A 671 4.25 4.24 -25.09
C LEU A 671 4.63 5.29 -26.14
N ILE A 672 4.60 6.57 -25.79
CA ILE A 672 4.90 7.67 -26.71
C ILE A 672 6.22 8.34 -26.28
N SER A 673 7.25 8.16 -27.09
CA SER A 673 8.55 8.83 -26.95
C SER A 673 8.56 10.19 -27.63
N ILE A 674 9.46 11.08 -27.19
CA ILE A 674 9.82 12.30 -27.92
C ILE A 674 10.72 11.99 -29.12
N GLU A 675 10.73 12.89 -30.10
CA GLU A 675 11.59 12.78 -31.29
C GLU A 675 12.99 13.34 -30.97
N ARG A 676 14.02 12.55 -31.22
CA ARG A 676 15.43 12.96 -31.07
C ARG A 676 16.08 13.17 -32.44
N PRO A 677 16.93 14.19 -32.64
CA PRO A 677 17.61 14.44 -33.91
C PRO A 677 18.58 13.32 -34.27
N LYS A 678 18.67 12.96 -35.56
CA LYS A 678 19.47 11.82 -36.04
C LYS A 678 21.00 12.02 -35.96
N ASN A 679 21.47 13.26 -35.89
CA ASN A 679 22.89 13.63 -35.78
C ASN A 679 23.03 14.78 -34.75
N PRO A 680 23.21 14.51 -33.45
CA PRO A 680 23.51 15.57 -32.48
C PRO A 680 24.88 16.17 -32.82
N GLN A 681 24.93 17.47 -33.12
CA GLN A 681 26.20 18.15 -33.36
C GLN A 681 27.01 18.21 -32.05
N SER A 682 28.27 17.78 -32.08
CA SER A 682 29.19 17.93 -30.96
C SER A 682 29.65 19.38 -30.88
N ASP A 683 28.98 20.16 -30.04
CA ASP A 683 29.15 21.61 -29.95
C ASP A 683 29.18 22.06 -28.48
N TRP A 684 29.72 23.25 -28.19
CA TRP A 684 29.75 23.86 -26.84
C TRP A 684 28.35 23.93 -26.19
N ARG A 685 27.30 23.93 -27.01
CA ARG A 685 25.88 23.86 -26.64
C ARG A 685 25.54 22.63 -25.77
N LEU A 686 26.29 21.53 -25.89
CA LEU A 686 26.14 20.36 -25.02
C LEU A 686 26.54 20.66 -23.57
N GLU A 687 27.51 21.54 -23.36
CA GLU A 687 27.93 21.93 -22.01
C GLU A 687 26.88 22.83 -21.34
N GLU A 688 26.26 23.75 -22.10
CA GLU A 688 25.16 24.57 -21.59
C GLU A 688 23.88 23.77 -21.34
N LEU A 689 23.56 22.81 -22.21
CA LEU A 689 22.48 21.84 -21.99
C LEU A 689 22.71 21.08 -20.68
N LYS A 690 23.90 20.48 -20.51
CA LYS A 690 24.26 19.73 -19.31
C LYS A 690 24.18 20.59 -18.05
N LYS A 691 24.66 21.84 -18.11
CA LYS A 691 24.51 22.80 -16.99
C LYS A 691 23.04 23.08 -16.64
N ALA A 692 22.16 23.15 -17.62
CA ALA A 692 20.73 23.35 -17.39
C ALA A 692 20.07 22.08 -16.82
N GLU A 693 20.46 20.90 -17.29
CA GLU A 693 20.01 19.59 -16.78
C GLU A 693 20.45 19.38 -15.32
N ASP A 694 21.72 19.65 -15.00
CA ASP A 694 22.24 19.54 -13.63
C ASP A 694 21.51 20.48 -12.67
N LYS A 695 21.23 21.72 -13.11
CA LYS A 695 20.43 22.68 -12.33
C LYS A 695 18.98 22.21 -12.14
N LEU A 696 18.37 21.65 -13.18
CA LEU A 696 17.02 21.10 -13.09
C LEU A 696 16.98 19.92 -12.11
N LYS A 697 17.95 19.00 -12.22
CA LYS A 697 18.13 17.86 -11.31
C LYS A 697 18.29 18.33 -9.86
N GLN A 698 19.16 19.31 -9.61
CA GLN A 698 19.35 19.88 -8.28
C GLN A 698 18.06 20.54 -7.74
N ASN A 699 17.35 21.32 -8.57
CA ASN A 699 16.09 21.95 -8.18
C ASN A 699 15.02 20.92 -7.81
N ARG A 700 14.94 19.78 -8.52
CA ARG A 700 14.02 18.68 -8.22
C ARG A 700 14.42 17.90 -6.97
N LEU A 701 15.71 17.68 -6.75
CA LEU A 701 16.22 17.09 -5.51
C LEU A 701 15.89 17.97 -4.29
N GLU A 702 16.02 19.30 -4.43
CA GLU A 702 15.61 20.25 -3.38
C GLU A 702 14.08 20.25 -3.18
N TYR A 703 13.31 20.09 -4.27
CA TYR A 703 11.86 20.00 -4.19
C TYR A 703 11.39 18.76 -3.44
N PHE A 704 12.10 17.63 -3.53
CA PHE A 704 11.75 16.39 -2.84
C PHE A 704 11.50 16.59 -1.33
N ASN A 705 12.21 17.50 -0.66
CA ASN A 705 12.03 17.78 0.77
C ASN A 705 11.44 19.16 1.08
N ALA A 706 10.91 19.87 0.07
CA ALA A 706 10.32 21.17 0.31
C ALA A 706 9.05 21.06 1.17
N ASP A 707 9.05 21.72 2.33
CA ASP A 707 8.01 21.64 3.36
C ASP A 707 7.28 22.98 3.58
N THR A 708 7.79 24.08 3.02
CA THR A 708 7.13 25.39 3.07
C THR A 708 6.52 25.79 1.73
N ARG A 709 5.40 26.51 1.79
CA ARG A 709 4.73 27.04 0.60
C ARG A 709 5.66 27.93 -0.24
N GLU A 710 6.48 28.76 0.42
CA GLU A 710 7.42 29.66 -0.25
C GLU A 710 8.50 28.89 -1.00
N LYS A 711 9.15 27.91 -0.34
CA LYS A 711 10.15 27.03 -0.97
C LYS A 711 9.55 26.26 -2.14
N LYS A 712 8.37 25.64 -1.96
CA LYS A 712 7.65 24.95 -3.03
C LYS A 712 7.35 25.87 -4.22
N THR A 713 6.80 27.05 -3.97
CA THR A 713 6.43 28.01 -5.03
C THR A 713 7.67 28.46 -5.81
N ARG A 714 8.77 28.78 -5.10
CA ARG A 714 10.05 29.14 -5.72
C ARG A 714 10.57 28.01 -6.61
N LEU A 715 10.62 26.79 -6.10
CA LEU A 715 11.16 25.62 -6.81
C LEU A 715 10.30 25.22 -8.02
N ARG A 716 8.97 25.30 -7.91
CA ARG A 716 8.04 25.08 -9.04
C ARG A 716 8.24 26.12 -10.15
N LYS A 717 8.42 27.40 -9.77
CA LYS A 717 8.70 28.49 -10.71
C LYS A 717 10.06 28.30 -11.39
N ASN A 718 11.08 27.94 -10.62
CA ASN A 718 12.42 27.65 -11.13
C ASN A 718 12.43 26.44 -12.07
N ASP A 719 11.71 25.36 -11.75
CA ASP A 719 11.56 24.19 -12.63
C ASP A 719 10.99 24.60 -14.00
N LYS A 720 9.92 25.42 -14.01
CA LYS A 720 9.35 25.97 -15.27
C LYS A 720 10.38 26.78 -16.07
N ILE A 721 11.12 27.68 -15.41
CA ILE A 721 12.15 28.51 -16.06
C ILE A 721 13.27 27.62 -16.63
N LEU A 722 13.71 26.61 -15.89
CA LEU A 722 14.77 25.70 -16.33
C LEU A 722 14.32 24.83 -17.51
N ARG A 723 13.07 24.33 -17.52
CA ARG A 723 12.50 23.62 -18.67
C ARG A 723 12.36 24.50 -19.91
N GLN A 724 12.01 25.77 -19.76
CA GLN A 724 12.00 26.73 -20.87
C GLN A 724 13.40 26.98 -21.42
N LYS A 725 14.43 27.07 -20.56
CA LYS A 725 15.83 27.16 -20.99
C LYS A 725 16.29 25.91 -21.72
N LEU A 726 16.00 24.73 -21.17
CA LEU A 726 16.29 23.45 -21.83
C LEU A 726 15.64 23.38 -23.21
N SER A 727 14.37 23.78 -23.32
CA SER A 727 13.64 23.83 -24.59
C SER A 727 14.36 24.68 -25.65
N ASN A 728 14.85 25.87 -25.28
CA ASN A 728 15.63 26.72 -26.19
C ASN A 728 16.95 26.06 -26.62
N ASN A 729 17.69 25.49 -25.66
CA ASN A 729 18.96 24.82 -25.95
C ASN A 729 18.74 23.60 -26.87
N LEU A 730 17.69 22.81 -26.64
CA LEU A 730 17.33 21.66 -27.46
C LEU A 730 16.91 22.08 -28.87
N LYS A 731 16.22 23.21 -29.02
CA LYS A 731 15.86 23.76 -30.33
C LYS A 731 17.11 24.11 -31.14
N GLU A 732 18.13 24.68 -30.51
CA GLU A 732 19.42 24.95 -31.16
C GLU A 732 20.18 23.67 -31.57
N LEU A 733 19.95 22.57 -30.85
CA LEU A 733 20.51 21.24 -31.15
C LEU A 733 19.71 20.46 -32.20
N GLY A 734 18.68 21.07 -32.80
CA GLY A 734 17.91 20.48 -33.90
C GLY A 734 16.73 19.60 -33.47
N TYR A 735 16.30 19.67 -32.21
CA TYR A 735 15.04 19.07 -31.79
C TYR A 735 13.84 19.77 -32.44
N SER A 736 12.77 19.02 -32.72
CA SER A 736 11.55 19.57 -33.31
C SER A 736 10.83 20.54 -32.37
N ASP A 737 10.10 21.50 -32.94
CA ASP A 737 9.27 22.44 -32.18
C ASP A 737 8.23 21.72 -31.30
N GLU A 738 7.70 20.59 -31.77
CA GLU A 738 6.77 19.75 -30.99
C GLU A 738 7.45 19.19 -29.72
N THR A 739 8.65 18.63 -29.85
CA THR A 739 9.39 18.04 -28.72
C THR A 739 9.81 19.10 -27.71
N THR A 740 10.36 20.22 -28.19
CA THR A 740 10.80 21.31 -27.32
C THR A 740 9.62 21.95 -26.58
N HIS A 741 8.45 22.07 -27.24
CA HIS A 741 7.22 22.54 -26.60
C HIS A 741 6.70 21.54 -25.54
N LYS A 742 6.70 20.24 -25.84
CA LYS A 742 6.33 19.18 -24.89
C LYS A 742 7.13 19.28 -23.59
N ILE A 743 8.45 19.46 -23.68
CA ILE A 743 9.33 19.62 -22.52
C ILE A 743 9.07 20.94 -21.77
N ALA A 744 8.87 22.04 -22.49
CA ALA A 744 8.63 23.37 -21.91
C ALA A 744 7.30 23.49 -21.17
N GLU A 745 6.25 22.79 -21.63
CA GLU A 745 4.91 22.88 -21.04
C GLU A 745 4.60 21.76 -20.04
N TRP A 746 5.37 20.67 -20.02
CA TRP A 746 5.13 19.59 -19.07
C TRP A 746 5.25 20.04 -17.62
N ASN A 747 4.15 19.95 -16.87
CA ASN A 747 4.10 20.36 -15.47
C ASN A 747 3.97 19.13 -14.55
N PRO A 748 5.05 18.67 -13.88
CA PRO A 748 4.99 17.53 -12.96
C PRO A 748 4.11 17.79 -11.72
N PHE A 749 3.80 19.05 -11.42
CA PHE A 749 3.04 19.46 -10.23
C PHE A 749 1.53 19.52 -10.48
N ASN A 750 1.06 19.27 -11.71
CA ASN A 750 -0.36 19.21 -12.02
C ASN A 750 -0.91 17.79 -11.77
N VAL A 751 -1.58 17.62 -10.63
CA VAL A 751 -2.08 16.31 -10.16
C VAL A 751 -3.21 15.70 -10.98
N ASN A 752 -3.89 16.49 -11.82
CA ASN A 752 -5.03 16.04 -12.63
C ASN A 752 -4.64 15.81 -14.10
N HIS A 753 -3.42 16.16 -14.49
CA HIS A 753 -2.96 16.07 -15.87
C HIS A 753 -2.06 14.87 -16.10
N SER A 754 -2.23 14.20 -17.23
CA SER A 754 -1.36 13.13 -17.70
C SER A 754 -0.65 13.62 -18.96
N ALA A 755 0.69 13.50 -19.00
CA ALA A 755 1.45 13.81 -20.19
C ALA A 755 1.14 12.78 -21.29
N ASP A 756 1.01 13.21 -22.54
CA ASP A 756 0.77 12.31 -23.67
C ASP A 756 2.05 11.64 -24.21
N TRP A 757 3.18 11.85 -23.52
CA TRP A 757 4.51 11.32 -23.83
C TRP A 757 5.29 10.99 -22.56
N PHE A 758 6.35 10.19 -22.71
CA PHE A 758 7.30 9.86 -21.64
C PHE A 758 8.74 9.85 -22.15
N ASP A 759 9.64 10.43 -21.34
CA ASP A 759 11.09 10.32 -21.51
C ASP A 759 11.78 10.29 -20.14
N ALA A 760 12.65 9.30 -19.92
CA ALA A 760 13.31 9.06 -18.63
C ALA A 760 14.27 10.18 -18.23
N GLU A 761 14.95 10.77 -19.21
CA GLU A 761 15.94 11.81 -19.00
C GLU A 761 15.24 13.08 -18.53
N TYR A 762 14.22 13.55 -19.24
CA TYR A 762 13.55 14.81 -18.88
C TYR A 762 12.54 14.70 -17.75
N MET A 763 11.95 13.52 -17.52
CA MET A 763 10.97 13.33 -16.44
C MET A 763 11.60 12.88 -15.13
N PHE A 764 12.55 11.94 -15.18
CA PHE A 764 13.17 11.35 -14.00
C PHE A 764 14.63 11.72 -13.77
N MET A 765 15.27 12.45 -14.71
CA MET A 765 16.71 12.76 -14.66
C MET A 765 17.57 11.49 -14.72
N VAL A 766 17.07 10.46 -15.40
CA VAL A 766 17.74 9.17 -15.61
C VAL A 766 18.22 9.10 -17.06
N THR A 767 19.53 9.19 -17.26
CA THR A 767 20.17 9.27 -18.59
C THR A 767 20.67 7.92 -19.09
N ASN A 768 21.02 7.00 -18.20
CA ASN A 768 21.72 5.75 -18.53
C ASN A 768 20.77 4.54 -18.60
N GLY A 769 19.46 4.77 -18.66
CA GLY A 769 18.46 3.72 -18.56
C GLY A 769 18.20 3.22 -17.13
N PHE A 770 17.34 2.22 -17.03
CA PHE A 770 16.96 1.55 -15.79
C PHE A 770 17.57 0.15 -15.70
N ASP A 771 18.01 -0.22 -14.50
CA ASP A 771 18.65 -1.50 -14.23
C ASP A 771 17.61 -2.63 -14.10
N ILE A 772 16.38 -2.29 -13.70
CA ILE A 772 15.23 -3.20 -13.67
C ILE A 772 14.01 -2.50 -14.25
N VAL A 773 13.37 -3.09 -15.27
CA VAL A 773 12.03 -2.70 -15.70
C VAL A 773 11.07 -3.84 -15.40
N ILE A 774 10.06 -3.57 -14.58
CA ILE A 774 9.14 -4.59 -14.08
C ILE A 774 7.70 -4.09 -14.13
N GLY A 775 6.73 -4.96 -14.40
CA GLY A 775 5.34 -4.53 -14.39
C GLY A 775 4.31 -5.54 -14.88
N ASN A 776 3.05 -5.11 -14.83
CA ASN A 776 1.90 -5.78 -15.45
C ASN A 776 1.29 -4.84 -16.49
N PRO A 777 1.84 -4.79 -17.72
CA PRO A 777 1.36 -3.85 -18.73
C PRO A 777 -0.08 -4.18 -19.16
N PRO A 778 -0.88 -3.19 -19.58
CA PRO A 778 -2.27 -3.42 -19.97
C PRO A 778 -2.39 -4.31 -21.23
N TYR A 779 -3.39 -5.20 -21.26
CA TYR A 779 -3.64 -6.15 -22.36
C TYR A 779 -4.72 -5.67 -23.33
N VAL A 780 -4.45 -4.61 -24.11
CA VAL A 780 -5.42 -4.03 -25.06
C VAL A 780 -5.13 -4.52 -26.47
N SER A 781 -6.10 -5.24 -27.05
CA SER A 781 -6.05 -5.67 -28.45
C SER A 781 -6.73 -4.67 -29.38
N TYR A 782 -6.06 -4.30 -30.47
CA TYR A 782 -6.58 -3.40 -31.51
C TYR A 782 -7.08 -4.13 -32.78
N TYR A 783 -7.16 -5.46 -32.76
CA TYR A 783 -7.46 -6.28 -33.95
C TYR A 783 -8.53 -7.37 -33.75
N SER A 784 -9.03 -7.59 -32.53
CA SER A 784 -10.02 -8.63 -32.22
C SER A 784 -11.48 -8.18 -32.47
N ARG A 785 -12.45 -9.09 -32.37
CA ARG A 785 -13.90 -8.76 -32.42
C ARG A 785 -14.36 -7.82 -31.29
N GLN A 786 -13.57 -7.72 -30.22
CA GLN A 786 -13.77 -6.80 -29.10
C GLN A 786 -12.72 -5.67 -29.10
N ALA A 787 -12.09 -5.41 -30.25
CA ALA A 787 -11.01 -4.43 -30.35
C ALA A 787 -11.46 -3.03 -29.92
N LYS A 788 -10.59 -2.35 -29.17
CA LYS A 788 -10.71 -0.92 -28.99
C LYS A 788 -10.41 -0.21 -30.31
N VAL A 789 -11.18 0.84 -30.61
CA VAL A 789 -10.92 1.69 -31.77
C VAL A 789 -9.64 2.49 -31.52
N ILE A 790 -8.62 2.25 -32.34
CA ILE A 790 -7.38 3.04 -32.32
C ILE A 790 -7.50 4.22 -33.29
N LYS A 791 -7.10 5.41 -32.85
CA LYS A 791 -7.03 6.60 -33.72
C LYS A 791 -5.98 6.36 -34.82
N LYS A 792 -6.29 6.76 -36.06
CA LYS A 792 -5.37 6.60 -37.21
C LYS A 792 -3.99 7.22 -36.97
N SER A 793 -3.93 8.38 -36.31
CA SER A 793 -2.68 9.05 -35.95
C SER A 793 -1.81 8.20 -35.01
N MET A 794 -2.42 7.60 -33.99
CA MET A 794 -1.72 6.74 -33.03
C MET A 794 -1.26 5.43 -33.68
N LEU A 795 -2.07 4.85 -34.57
CA LEU A 795 -1.65 3.67 -35.35
C LEU A 795 -0.44 3.99 -36.24
N ASN A 796 -0.46 5.14 -36.94
CA ASN A 796 0.67 5.59 -37.74
C ASN A 796 1.93 5.82 -36.89
N TYR A 797 1.76 6.40 -35.70
CA TYR A 797 2.87 6.58 -34.76
C TYR A 797 3.51 5.24 -34.39
N PHE A 798 2.72 4.24 -33.98
CA PHE A 798 3.25 2.93 -33.64
C PHE A 798 3.97 2.27 -34.81
N GLN A 799 3.39 2.32 -36.01
CA GLN A 799 3.99 1.74 -37.22
C GLN A 799 5.32 2.38 -37.63
N ASN A 800 5.54 3.65 -37.29
CA ASN A 800 6.75 4.38 -37.65
C ASN A 800 7.84 4.29 -36.58
N ASN A 801 7.46 4.14 -35.30
CA ASN A 801 8.37 4.26 -34.17
C ASN A 801 8.70 2.93 -33.48
N TYR A 802 8.00 1.84 -33.81
CA TYR A 802 8.30 0.51 -33.25
C TYR A 802 8.89 -0.42 -34.29
N ASP A 803 10.05 -0.98 -34.00
CA ASP A 803 10.87 -1.78 -34.90
C ASP A 803 10.19 -3.09 -35.27
N PHE A 804 9.54 -3.77 -34.33
CA PHE A 804 8.80 -5.00 -34.62
C PHE A 804 7.65 -4.79 -35.64
N LEU A 805 7.20 -3.55 -35.84
CA LEU A 805 6.14 -3.19 -36.80
C LEU A 805 6.67 -2.75 -38.17
N LYS A 806 7.96 -2.39 -38.30
CA LYS A 806 8.52 -1.87 -39.57
C LYS A 806 8.43 -2.89 -40.69
N ASN A 807 8.73 -4.16 -40.39
CA ASN A 807 8.77 -5.29 -41.34
C ASN A 807 7.50 -6.17 -41.35
N ASN A 808 6.51 -5.86 -40.51
CA ASN A 808 5.30 -6.68 -40.37
C ASN A 808 4.38 -6.52 -41.60
N LYS A 809 4.09 -7.61 -42.33
CA LYS A 809 3.13 -7.62 -43.47
C LYS A 809 1.69 -7.35 -43.03
N ASN A 810 1.36 -7.53 -41.75
CA ASN A 810 0.03 -7.36 -41.18
C ASN A 810 0.03 -6.29 -40.07
N LYS A 811 0.37 -5.04 -40.43
CA LYS A 811 0.58 -3.86 -39.55
C LYS A 811 -0.62 -3.42 -38.69
N LYS A 812 -1.68 -4.21 -38.61
CA LYS A 812 -2.93 -3.91 -37.88
C LYS A 812 -3.11 -4.80 -36.64
N SER A 813 -2.37 -5.90 -36.51
CA SER A 813 -2.49 -6.83 -35.39
C SER A 813 -1.62 -6.42 -34.20
N ILE A 814 -1.98 -5.30 -33.56
CA ILE A 814 -1.24 -4.72 -32.44
C ILE A 814 -1.94 -5.04 -31.11
N ASN A 815 -1.16 -5.51 -30.14
CA ASN A 815 -1.52 -5.53 -28.72
C ASN A 815 -0.58 -4.58 -27.95
N THR A 816 -1.09 -3.84 -26.99
CA THR A 816 -0.29 -2.91 -26.17
C THR A 816 0.88 -3.61 -25.47
N THR A 817 0.74 -4.86 -25.04
CA THR A 817 1.85 -5.63 -24.44
C THR A 817 3.07 -5.73 -25.35
N MET A 818 2.87 -5.84 -26.67
CA MET A 818 3.98 -5.86 -27.64
C MET A 818 4.76 -4.54 -27.64
N LEU A 819 4.03 -3.43 -27.56
CA LEU A 819 4.60 -2.08 -27.49
C LEU A 819 5.36 -1.89 -26.18
N PHE A 820 4.80 -2.36 -25.06
CA PHE A 820 5.48 -2.30 -23.76
C PHE A 820 6.78 -3.12 -23.71
N LEU A 821 6.82 -4.30 -24.34
CA LEU A 821 8.02 -5.13 -24.43
C LEU A 821 9.16 -4.41 -25.14
N GLU A 822 8.91 -3.90 -26.36
CA GLU A 822 9.92 -3.13 -27.09
C GLU A 822 10.28 -1.82 -26.35
N LYS A 823 9.29 -1.11 -25.80
CA LYS A 823 9.54 0.13 -25.06
C LYS A 823 10.43 -0.10 -23.83
N ALA A 824 10.24 -1.21 -23.12
CA ALA A 824 11.06 -1.57 -21.98
C ALA A 824 12.52 -1.81 -22.39
N ILE A 825 12.74 -2.57 -23.45
CA ILE A 825 14.07 -2.79 -24.03
C ILE A 825 14.76 -1.47 -24.41
N ASN A 826 14.00 -0.49 -24.89
CA ASN A 826 14.55 0.81 -25.28
C ASN A 826 14.87 1.75 -24.11
N ILE A 827 14.50 1.41 -22.87
CA ILE A 827 14.71 2.26 -21.68
C ILE A 827 15.55 1.59 -20.60
N ILE A 828 15.88 0.31 -20.75
CA ILE A 828 16.80 -0.39 -19.84
C ILE A 828 18.27 -0.03 -20.13
N SER A 829 19.14 -0.17 -19.13
CA SER A 829 20.60 -0.07 -19.29
C SER A 829 21.19 -1.35 -19.90
N ASP A 830 22.48 -1.34 -20.24
CA ASP A 830 23.20 -2.57 -20.58
C ASP A 830 23.23 -3.52 -19.36
N ASP A 831 23.19 -4.84 -19.59
CA ASP A 831 23.24 -5.90 -18.56
C ASP A 831 22.14 -5.85 -17.46
N SER A 832 21.02 -5.23 -17.81
CA SER A 832 19.83 -5.02 -16.96
C SER A 832 18.77 -6.13 -17.09
N VAL A 833 17.69 -6.02 -16.31
CA VAL A 833 16.63 -7.03 -16.23
C VAL A 833 15.26 -6.46 -16.63
N LEU A 834 14.55 -7.17 -17.50
CA LEU A 834 13.16 -6.89 -17.88
C LEU A 834 12.25 -8.03 -17.43
N THR A 835 11.28 -7.72 -16.58
CA THR A 835 10.33 -8.72 -16.07
C THR A 835 8.88 -8.29 -16.28
N TYR A 836 8.11 -9.00 -17.09
CA TYR A 836 6.67 -8.73 -17.26
C TYR A 836 5.79 -9.96 -17.07
N ILE A 837 4.61 -9.73 -16.49
CA ILE A 837 3.48 -10.66 -16.58
C ILE A 837 2.62 -10.29 -17.79
N ILE A 838 2.47 -11.23 -18.73
CA ILE A 838 1.80 -11.02 -20.01
C ILE A 838 0.81 -12.15 -20.33
N ASP A 839 -0.06 -11.92 -21.31
CA ASP A 839 -1.03 -12.92 -21.77
C ASP A 839 -0.36 -14.07 -22.55
N ILE A 840 -0.86 -15.30 -22.39
CA ILE A 840 -0.38 -16.52 -23.07
C ILE A 840 -0.51 -16.43 -24.59
N GLY A 841 -1.36 -15.52 -25.08
CA GLY A 841 -1.44 -15.10 -26.47
C GLY A 841 -0.08 -14.69 -27.04
N PHE A 842 0.92 -14.40 -26.21
CA PHE A 842 2.33 -14.25 -26.61
C PHE A 842 2.85 -15.37 -27.53
N PHE A 843 2.34 -16.61 -27.43
CA PHE A 843 2.74 -17.70 -28.32
C PHE A 843 1.97 -17.74 -29.65
N GLU A 844 0.89 -16.98 -29.79
CA GLU A 844 0.08 -16.96 -31.01
C GLU A 844 0.84 -16.37 -32.21
N LYS A 845 0.34 -16.65 -33.42
CA LYS A 845 0.92 -16.15 -34.67
C LYS A 845 0.97 -14.62 -34.74
N VAL A 846 0.03 -13.94 -34.09
CA VAL A 846 -0.06 -12.47 -34.07
C VAL A 846 1.16 -11.84 -33.37
N TYR A 847 1.77 -12.52 -32.40
CA TYR A 847 2.97 -12.07 -31.68
C TYR A 847 4.29 -12.47 -32.36
N LYS A 848 4.25 -13.05 -33.57
CA LYS A 848 5.46 -13.55 -34.24
C LYS A 848 6.53 -12.47 -34.40
N GLU A 849 6.16 -11.27 -34.83
CA GLU A 849 7.14 -10.21 -35.13
C GLU A 849 7.80 -9.67 -33.87
N ILE A 850 7.06 -9.51 -32.76
CA ILE A 850 7.67 -9.13 -31.49
C ILE A 850 8.57 -10.25 -30.96
N ARG A 851 8.23 -11.54 -31.15
CA ARG A 851 9.13 -12.64 -30.77
C ARG A 851 10.43 -12.67 -31.59
N ILE A 852 10.37 -12.27 -32.86
CA ILE A 852 11.57 -12.11 -33.71
C ILE A 852 12.41 -10.95 -33.16
N TYR A 853 11.79 -9.80 -32.86
CA TYR A 853 12.49 -8.68 -32.24
C TYR A 853 13.16 -9.07 -30.92
N LEU A 854 12.45 -9.82 -30.06
CA LEU A 854 12.99 -10.31 -28.79
C LEU A 854 14.10 -11.35 -28.94
N SER A 855 14.23 -12.01 -30.11
CA SER A 855 15.26 -13.04 -30.32
C SER A 855 16.68 -12.48 -30.40
N ASP A 856 16.82 -11.17 -30.56
CA ASP A 856 18.09 -10.46 -30.48
C ASP A 856 18.55 -10.21 -29.02
N PHE A 857 17.70 -10.55 -28.03
CA PHE A 857 17.96 -10.37 -26.60
C PHE A 857 17.98 -11.71 -25.86
N ASN A 858 18.63 -11.75 -24.70
CA ASN A 858 18.70 -12.94 -23.87
C ASN A 858 17.40 -13.10 -23.07
N ILE A 859 16.59 -14.11 -23.40
CA ILE A 859 15.43 -14.50 -22.59
C ILE A 859 15.89 -15.53 -21.58
N PHE A 860 16.00 -15.13 -20.31
CA PHE A 860 16.51 -15.99 -19.25
C PHE A 860 15.52 -17.12 -18.92
N ARG A 861 14.24 -16.76 -18.79
CA ARG A 861 13.20 -17.72 -18.40
C ARG A 861 11.82 -17.25 -18.83
N ILE A 862 11.01 -18.19 -19.30
CA ILE A 862 9.56 -18.00 -19.44
C ILE A 862 8.87 -18.96 -18.48
N VAL A 863 8.08 -18.42 -17.56
CA VAL A 863 7.28 -19.20 -16.62
C VAL A 863 5.86 -19.35 -17.18
N THR A 864 5.49 -20.59 -17.51
CA THR A 864 4.13 -20.96 -17.95
C THR A 864 3.36 -21.63 -16.82
N GLU A 865 2.03 -21.74 -16.94
CA GLU A 865 1.16 -22.43 -15.96
C GLU A 865 1.15 -21.79 -14.56
N ILE A 866 0.98 -20.47 -14.51
CA ILE A 866 0.93 -19.69 -13.26
C ILE A 866 -0.35 -19.95 -12.43
N SER A 867 -1.17 -20.94 -12.78
CA SER A 867 -2.38 -21.32 -12.03
C SER A 867 -2.10 -21.80 -10.60
N ALA A 868 -0.84 -22.05 -10.25
CA ALA A 868 -0.41 -22.34 -8.88
C ALA A 868 -0.53 -21.13 -7.94
N PHE A 869 -0.67 -19.93 -8.48
CA PHE A 869 -0.93 -18.71 -7.71
C PHE A 869 -2.43 -18.43 -7.70
N GLU A 870 -3.00 -18.26 -6.51
CA GLU A 870 -4.43 -18.00 -6.35
C GLU A 870 -4.83 -16.71 -7.10
N ASN A 871 -6.01 -16.73 -7.74
CA ASN A 871 -6.58 -15.60 -8.49
C ASN A 871 -5.82 -15.17 -9.78
N VAL A 872 -4.82 -15.95 -10.25
CA VAL A 872 -4.19 -15.74 -11.56
C VAL A 872 -4.91 -16.54 -12.64
N ASN A 873 -5.20 -15.91 -13.78
CA ASN A 873 -5.84 -16.62 -14.88
C ASN A 873 -4.85 -17.60 -15.52
N SER A 874 -5.29 -18.81 -15.85
CA SER A 874 -4.47 -19.84 -16.54
C SER A 874 -3.91 -19.40 -17.91
N GLY A 875 -4.35 -18.24 -18.41
CA GLY A 875 -3.89 -17.63 -19.65
C GLY A 875 -2.79 -16.57 -19.48
N GLN A 876 -2.01 -16.56 -18.40
CA GLN A 876 -0.89 -15.63 -18.23
C GLN A 876 0.46 -16.36 -18.17
N ILE A 877 1.54 -15.67 -18.57
CA ILE A 877 2.94 -16.11 -18.48
C ILE A 877 3.81 -14.98 -17.90
N ILE A 878 4.95 -15.31 -17.31
CA ILE A 878 5.96 -14.34 -16.88
C ILE A 878 7.19 -14.50 -17.76
N ILE A 879 7.67 -13.40 -18.35
CA ILE A 879 8.92 -13.35 -19.11
C ILE A 879 9.97 -12.61 -18.29
N PHE A 880 11.18 -13.18 -18.25
CA PHE A 880 12.40 -12.65 -17.63
C PHE A 880 13.51 -12.54 -18.66
#